data_AF-A0A662PPV9-F1
#
_entry.id   AF-A0A662PPV9-F1
#
_cell.length_a   1.000
_cell.length_b   1.000
_cell.length_c   1.000
_cell.angle_alpha   90.00
_cell.angle_beta   90.00
_cell.angle_gamma   90.00
#
_symmetry.space_group_name_H-M   'P 1'
#
loop_
_entity.id
_entity.type
_entity.pdbx_description
1 polymer ?
#
loop_
_entity_poly.entity_id
_entity_poly.type
_entity_poly.pdbx_seq_one_letter_code
_entity_poly.pdbx_strand_id
1 'polypeptide(L)'
;MAKKARDLRIKLRLSIVIVILLLISVTAVQATSLSRPGLKTQLIIDTHDSSKMNSITGLSETGVDFTSSAILKDPLEFKIVDRFEVSYPGQSDELVISVKNRAPDVAYGVLVDMDIEPEDAIESVSYGSSGGVYLSATEKDHPIGDEDPWDAEFNVGEGKTGEIHVLIKTSISAEPGEIKVKLSFKRDKPFPIDIVIIATNDFEGYARPSWPKFDLGGLSYFMSYVKAIREAVRDGVLLLDAGDTIGAAPLFSGMFNGSSVIDAYNLLGYDAMAVGNHEYDWGLENWLNLMKKAEFEVLSANTYWAETGERVYKPATIISVRGIKVGIIGLTTPETPFITVPKYTEDLKFTDGIWEVNYFARKLKEQGADIIVLLIHYGDVPETNKLLNNVTETVHIVLNGHAGPSRIRTYKGILCEKTEGKGREFARIDLRVDPRTDKILRSKAELVPVKHEVLYEGKLMVKDPEMEELLQSYEEKIKEISSEVIGEAAEDITRDYWRLSELGDLVTDSVVLYFREKVGVDVDFAVQNPGGLRADIPAGPVTFGEVYAALPFPNYYVVCEMTGEQVIKLLNDGMGDKGFIQVSGLDFTVNWTAPYGERVTNVRIHETGEPIDPDATYLVAANNFIAAGGDRYTTLTEVPQTPYYGIAYRDPLIWYFQHYSPVKPVIEENITIIGTPPGG
;
A
#
# COMPACT_ATOMS: atom_id res chain seq x y z
N MET A 1 55.87 -4.99 6.21
CA MET A 1 55.24 -4.73 7.52
C MET A 1 53.75 -4.54 7.25
N ALA A 2 52.87 -5.52 7.47
CA ALA A 2 52.20 -5.78 8.76
C ALA A 2 51.48 -4.49 9.26
N LYS A 3 50.18 -4.41 9.56
CA LYS A 3 49.15 -5.37 10.00
C LYS A 3 47.88 -4.53 10.20
N LYS A 4 46.71 -4.94 9.70
CA LYS A 4 45.43 -4.81 10.43
C LYS A 4 44.32 -5.57 9.71
N ALA A 5 43.84 -6.60 10.40
CA ALA A 5 42.63 -7.35 10.14
C ALA A 5 41.62 -7.07 11.26
N ARG A 6 40.35 -7.44 11.00
CA ARG A 6 39.13 -7.46 11.84
C ARG A 6 38.29 -6.18 11.79
N ASP A 7 36.98 -6.19 11.56
CA ASP A 7 35.96 -7.26 11.46
C ASP A 7 34.76 -6.69 10.67
N LEU A 8 34.17 -7.46 9.74
CA LEU A 8 32.71 -7.59 9.62
C LEU A 8 32.35 -8.83 8.78
N ARG A 9 31.60 -9.74 9.41
CA ARG A 9 31.08 -11.00 8.85
C ARG A 9 29.80 -10.72 8.06
N ILE A 10 29.69 -11.21 6.83
CA ILE A 10 28.44 -11.78 6.30
C ILE A 10 28.79 -13.07 5.53
N LYS A 11 28.23 -14.19 6.00
CA LYS A 11 28.33 -15.50 5.37
C LYS A 11 27.37 -15.55 4.19
N LEU A 12 27.89 -15.69 2.98
CA LEU A 12 27.20 -16.34 1.87
C LEU A 12 28.09 -17.52 1.44
N ARG A 13 27.66 -18.74 1.79
CA ARG A 13 28.20 -19.97 1.23
C ARG A 13 27.62 -20.12 -0.18
N LEU A 14 28.34 -19.61 -1.18
CA LEU A 14 28.31 -20.19 -2.52
C LEU A 14 29.48 -21.15 -2.58
N SER A 15 29.20 -22.45 -2.64
CA SER A 15 30.22 -23.43 -2.99
C SER A 15 30.32 -23.44 -4.52
N ILE A 16 31.24 -22.64 -5.07
CA ILE A 16 31.78 -22.88 -6.40
C ILE A 16 33.01 -23.76 -6.18
N VAL A 17 32.93 -25.03 -6.59
CA VAL A 17 34.09 -25.92 -6.58
C VAL A 17 34.88 -25.65 -7.85
N ILE A 18 36.02 -24.97 -7.71
CA ILE A 18 37.06 -24.89 -8.75
C ILE A 18 38.04 -26.03 -8.46
N VAL A 19 38.13 -27.02 -9.35
CA VAL A 19 39.26 -27.96 -9.34
C VAL A 19 40.33 -27.40 -10.28
N ILE A 20 41.46 -26.99 -9.69
CA ILE A 20 42.68 -26.58 -10.38
C ILE A 20 43.55 -27.82 -10.60
N LEU A 21 43.85 -28.14 -11.85
CA LEU A 21 45.10 -28.81 -12.24
C LEU A 21 45.67 -28.03 -13.43
N LEU A 22 46.80 -27.36 -13.18
CA LEU A 22 47.48 -26.44 -14.09
C LEU A 22 48.06 -27.15 -15.32
N LEU A 23 47.72 -26.66 -16.52
CA LEU A 23 48.64 -25.91 -17.40
C LEU A 23 47.91 -25.42 -18.67
N ILE A 24 48.03 -24.11 -18.94
CA ILE A 24 47.67 -23.34 -20.14
C ILE A 24 46.27 -22.68 -20.12
N SER A 25 46.25 -21.45 -20.63
CA SER A 25 45.35 -20.31 -20.41
C SER A 25 43.85 -20.53 -20.71
N VAL A 26 42.99 -20.17 -19.74
CA VAL A 26 41.53 -20.08 -19.91
C VAL A 26 41.10 -18.61 -19.89
N THR A 27 40.52 -18.13 -20.99
CA THR A 27 39.60 -16.97 -21.01
C THR A 27 38.17 -17.47 -20.74
N ALA A 28 37.45 -16.77 -19.86
CA ALA A 28 36.21 -17.19 -19.22
C ALA A 28 35.00 -17.41 -20.15
N VAL A 29 34.16 -18.39 -19.81
CA VAL A 29 32.81 -18.58 -20.35
C VAL A 29 31.84 -17.66 -19.58
N GLN A 30 31.00 -16.90 -20.29
CA GLN A 30 29.92 -16.11 -19.69
C GLN A 30 28.56 -16.72 -20.06
N ALA A 31 27.96 -17.48 -19.14
CA ALA A 31 26.55 -17.84 -19.22
C ALA A 31 25.71 -16.68 -18.67
N THR A 32 24.71 -16.24 -19.41
CA THR A 32 23.74 -15.23 -18.94
C THR A 32 22.43 -15.95 -18.70
N SER A 33 22.19 -16.41 -17.46
CA SER A 33 20.86 -16.92 -17.08
C SER A 33 20.00 -15.73 -16.65
N LEU A 34 18.82 -15.56 -17.24
CA LEU A 34 17.74 -14.80 -16.61
C LEU A 34 17.30 -15.62 -15.39
N SER A 35 17.87 -15.33 -14.22
CA SER A 35 17.81 -16.19 -13.05
C SER A 35 16.42 -16.24 -12.43
N ARG A 36 15.79 -17.43 -12.42
CA ARG A 36 14.73 -17.83 -11.48
C ARG A 36 15.38 -18.59 -10.32
N PRO A 37 14.93 -18.44 -9.06
CA PRO A 37 15.29 -19.35 -7.98
C PRO A 37 14.77 -20.77 -8.31
N GLY A 38 15.67 -21.76 -8.39
CA GLY A 38 15.34 -23.18 -8.64
C GLY A 38 15.86 -23.75 -9.96
N LEU A 39 16.19 -22.90 -10.95
CA LEU A 39 16.80 -23.37 -12.21
C LEU A 39 18.33 -23.33 -12.06
N LYS A 40 19.00 -24.48 -12.13
CA LYS A 40 20.47 -24.54 -12.24
C LYS A 40 20.85 -24.97 -13.65
N THR A 41 21.84 -24.33 -14.23
CA THR A 41 22.33 -24.67 -15.58
C THR A 41 23.81 -24.99 -15.46
N GLN A 42 24.22 -26.17 -15.93
CA GLN A 42 25.63 -26.55 -16.04
C GLN A 42 25.97 -26.80 -17.51
N LEU A 43 27.09 -26.24 -17.96
CA LEU A 43 27.63 -26.47 -19.30
C LEU A 43 28.71 -27.55 -19.21
N ILE A 44 28.54 -28.65 -19.94
CA ILE A 44 29.56 -29.71 -20.07
C ILE A 44 30.09 -29.66 -21.51
N ILE A 45 31.39 -29.40 -21.65
CA ILE A 45 32.09 -29.38 -22.95
C ILE A 45 32.97 -30.63 -23.01
N ASP A 46 32.73 -31.53 -23.95
CA ASP A 46 33.57 -32.71 -24.20
C ASP A 46 34.10 -32.67 -25.65
N THR A 47 35.41 -32.85 -25.82
CA THR A 47 36.12 -32.62 -27.08
C THR A 47 36.88 -33.85 -27.58
N HIS A 48 36.33 -35.06 -27.47
CA HIS A 48 36.96 -36.28 -28.00
C HIS A 48 36.14 -37.03 -29.06
N ASP A 49 36.88 -37.71 -29.94
CA ASP A 49 36.45 -38.54 -31.07
C ASP A 49 35.19 -39.35 -30.78
N SER A 50 34.14 -39.08 -31.56
CA SER A 50 32.79 -39.66 -31.48
C SER A 50 32.73 -41.20 -31.51
N SER A 51 33.80 -41.88 -31.92
CA SER A 51 33.86 -43.34 -32.00
C SER A 51 34.11 -44.08 -30.67
N LYS A 52 34.39 -43.36 -29.57
CA LYS A 52 34.73 -43.94 -28.25
C LYS A 52 33.74 -43.63 -27.11
N MET A 53 32.59 -43.03 -27.39
CA MET A 53 31.60 -42.65 -26.35
C MET A 53 30.85 -43.82 -25.69
N ASN A 54 31.03 -45.07 -26.13
CA ASN A 54 30.31 -46.24 -25.58
C ASN A 54 30.74 -46.67 -24.15
N SER A 55 31.46 -45.84 -23.39
CA SER A 55 32.01 -46.23 -22.08
C SER A 55 31.89 -45.17 -20.97
N ILE A 56 30.93 -44.25 -21.05
CA ILE A 56 30.63 -43.37 -19.91
C ILE A 56 29.77 -44.16 -18.92
N THR A 57 30.40 -44.78 -17.93
CA THR A 57 29.73 -45.43 -16.80
C THR A 57 30.01 -44.65 -15.52
N GLY A 58 28.96 -44.17 -14.85
CA GLY A 58 29.02 -43.60 -13.50
C GLY A 58 28.90 -42.08 -13.44
N LEU A 59 27.69 -41.59 -13.19
CA LEU A 59 27.45 -40.25 -12.66
C LEU A 59 27.27 -40.37 -11.15
N SER A 60 28.29 -39.97 -10.38
CA SER A 60 28.17 -39.75 -8.94
C SER A 60 28.08 -38.25 -8.67
N GLU A 61 27.44 -37.87 -7.56
CA GLU A 61 27.23 -36.47 -7.12
C GLU A 61 28.51 -35.64 -6.94
N THR A 62 29.69 -36.23 -7.15
CA THR A 62 30.99 -35.56 -7.11
C THR A 62 31.86 -35.90 -8.32
N GLY A 63 31.42 -35.54 -9.52
CA GLY A 63 32.29 -35.41 -10.70
C GLY A 63 32.74 -36.72 -11.38
N VAL A 64 33.05 -36.59 -12.66
CA VAL A 64 33.54 -37.66 -13.55
C VAL A 64 35.03 -37.91 -13.29
N ASP A 65 35.41 -39.16 -13.02
CA ASP A 65 36.80 -39.57 -12.79
C ASP A 65 37.44 -39.98 -14.14
N PHE A 66 38.33 -39.13 -14.70
CA PHE A 66 39.10 -39.45 -15.90
C PHE A 66 40.45 -40.06 -15.52
N THR A 67 40.50 -41.36 -15.23
CA THR A 67 41.78 -42.09 -15.17
C THR A 67 42.08 -42.80 -16.49
N SER A 68 42.63 -42.08 -17.48
CA SER A 68 43.54 -42.70 -18.44
C SER A 68 44.53 -41.67 -19.01
N SER A 69 45.81 -41.95 -18.81
CA SER A 69 46.93 -41.09 -19.19
C SER A 69 47.23 -41.18 -20.69
N ALA A 70 46.96 -40.12 -21.44
CA ALA A 70 47.52 -39.90 -22.77
C ALA A 70 48.12 -38.48 -22.83
N ILE A 71 49.45 -38.39 -22.94
CA ILE A 71 50.20 -37.13 -23.05
C ILE A 71 49.98 -36.57 -24.47
N LEU A 72 49.19 -35.50 -24.58
CA LEU A 72 49.10 -34.69 -25.80
C LEU A 72 50.35 -33.81 -25.94
N LYS A 73 50.96 -33.80 -27.13
CA LYS A 73 52.31 -33.27 -27.37
C LYS A 73 52.38 -31.86 -27.97
N ASP A 74 51.26 -31.18 -28.19
CA ASP A 74 51.25 -29.80 -28.69
C ASP A 74 50.16 -28.96 -27.98
N PRO A 75 50.39 -27.66 -27.71
CA PRO A 75 49.39 -26.79 -27.10
C PRO A 75 48.29 -26.45 -28.12
N LEU A 76 47.08 -26.97 -27.91
CA LEU A 76 45.87 -26.49 -28.58
C LEU A 76 45.43 -25.17 -27.93
N GLU A 77 45.58 -24.04 -28.63
CA GLU A 77 44.89 -22.80 -28.27
C GLU A 77 43.39 -22.97 -28.56
N PHE A 78 42.58 -23.18 -27.53
CA PHE A 78 41.12 -23.11 -27.65
C PHE A 78 40.64 -21.67 -27.41
N LYS A 79 40.11 -21.04 -28.45
CA LYS A 79 39.34 -19.80 -28.35
C LYS A 79 37.86 -20.15 -28.30
N ILE A 80 37.27 -20.20 -27.11
CA ILE A 80 35.83 -20.40 -26.95
C ILE A 80 35.16 -19.03 -26.94
N VAL A 81 34.27 -18.79 -27.91
CA VAL A 81 33.53 -17.53 -28.08
C VAL A 81 32.06 -17.88 -28.28
N ASP A 82 31.30 -18.15 -27.22
CA ASP A 82 29.84 -18.20 -27.37
C ASP A 82 29.07 -17.89 -26.09
N ARG A 83 27.85 -17.35 -26.29
CA ARG A 83 26.90 -16.87 -25.28
C ARG A 83 25.65 -17.75 -25.34
N PHE A 84 25.27 -18.38 -24.23
CA PHE A 84 24.04 -19.19 -24.13
C PHE A 84 22.89 -18.31 -23.66
N GLU A 85 21.70 -18.51 -24.24
CA GLU A 85 20.50 -17.74 -23.94
C GLU A 85 19.34 -18.72 -23.72
N VAL A 86 19.08 -19.04 -22.46
CA VAL A 86 17.92 -19.87 -22.06
C VAL A 86 16.76 -18.92 -21.81
N SER A 87 15.75 -18.96 -22.68
CA SER A 87 14.55 -18.12 -22.55
C SER A 87 13.36 -18.97 -22.11
N TYR A 88 12.83 -18.73 -20.91
CA TYR A 88 11.54 -19.27 -20.51
C TYR A 88 10.44 -18.27 -20.89
N PRO A 89 9.61 -18.53 -21.91
CA PRO A 89 8.42 -17.73 -22.14
C PRO A 89 7.45 -18.06 -21.00
N GLY A 90 7.39 -17.19 -19.99
CA GLY A 90 6.64 -17.39 -18.74
C GLY A 90 5.11 -17.47 -18.84
N GLN A 91 4.57 -18.03 -19.92
CA GLN A 91 3.14 -18.15 -20.21
C GLN A 91 2.74 -19.42 -21.00
N SER A 92 3.68 -20.28 -21.39
CA SER A 92 3.34 -21.51 -22.13
C SER A 92 3.70 -22.75 -21.33
N ASP A 93 2.98 -23.85 -21.57
CA ASP A 93 3.41 -25.21 -21.24
C ASP A 93 4.67 -25.62 -22.05
N GLU A 94 5.50 -24.65 -22.43
CA GLU A 94 6.58 -24.81 -23.37
C GLU A 94 7.86 -24.21 -22.79
N LEU A 95 8.89 -25.03 -22.61
CA LEU A 95 10.25 -24.57 -22.35
C LEU A 95 11.01 -24.50 -23.68
N VAL A 96 11.55 -23.32 -24.02
CA VAL A 96 12.39 -23.15 -25.22
C VAL A 96 13.84 -22.92 -24.81
N ILE A 97 14.70 -23.89 -25.11
CA ILE A 97 16.15 -23.78 -24.93
C ILE A 97 16.75 -23.39 -26.28
N SER A 98 17.30 -22.18 -26.37
CA SER A 98 17.99 -21.69 -27.55
C SER A 98 19.50 -21.80 -27.38
N VAL A 99 20.14 -22.64 -28.21
CA VAL A 99 21.59 -22.75 -28.29
C VAL A 99 22.05 -22.19 -29.62
N LYS A 100 22.79 -21.08 -29.61
CA LYS A 100 23.45 -20.55 -30.81
C LYS A 100 24.81 -21.21 -30.92
N ASN A 101 25.01 -22.01 -31.97
CA ASN A 101 26.30 -22.61 -32.26
C ASN A 101 27.03 -21.78 -33.32
N ARG A 102 28.18 -21.20 -32.98
CA ARG A 102 29.07 -20.51 -33.94
C ARG A 102 30.31 -21.34 -34.32
N ALA A 103 30.50 -22.54 -33.76
CA ALA A 103 31.62 -23.43 -34.06
C ALA A 103 31.13 -24.80 -34.58
N PRO A 104 31.26 -25.09 -35.89
CA PRO A 104 30.67 -26.28 -36.51
C PRO A 104 31.25 -27.63 -36.05
N ASP A 105 32.39 -27.63 -35.32
CA ASP A 105 33.17 -28.84 -34.99
C ASP A 105 33.16 -29.22 -33.49
N VAL A 106 32.30 -28.60 -32.67
CA VAL A 106 32.23 -28.85 -31.21
C VAL A 106 30.88 -29.44 -30.84
N ALA A 107 30.88 -30.54 -30.07
CA ALA A 107 29.68 -31.08 -29.44
C ALA A 107 29.42 -30.34 -28.11
N TYR A 108 28.17 -29.95 -27.85
CA TYR A 108 27.79 -29.20 -26.66
C TYR A 108 26.81 -29.99 -25.80
N GLY A 109 27.10 -30.22 -24.52
CA GLY A 109 26.12 -30.69 -23.54
C GLY A 109 25.55 -29.53 -22.73
N VAL A 110 24.23 -29.30 -22.77
CA VAL A 110 23.56 -28.27 -21.96
C VAL A 110 22.71 -28.95 -20.90
N LEU A 111 23.20 -29.02 -19.66
CA LEU A 111 22.44 -29.57 -18.54
C LEU A 111 21.51 -28.48 -17.99
N VAL A 112 20.20 -28.75 -17.99
CA VAL A 112 19.17 -27.85 -17.44
C VAL A 112 18.50 -28.55 -16.28
N ASP A 113 18.85 -28.20 -15.04
CA ASP A 113 18.16 -28.73 -13.87
C ASP A 113 16.81 -28.03 -13.71
N MET A 114 15.75 -28.83 -13.72
CA MET A 114 14.38 -28.39 -13.46
C MET A 114 13.73 -29.32 -12.45
N ASP A 115 13.16 -28.75 -11.39
CA ASP A 115 12.23 -29.48 -10.51
C ASP A 115 10.93 -29.74 -11.29
N ILE A 116 10.57 -31.01 -11.46
CA ILE A 116 9.33 -31.45 -12.12
C ILE A 116 8.45 -32.14 -11.08
N GLU A 117 7.16 -31.79 -11.08
CA GLU A 117 6.17 -32.34 -10.16
C GLU A 117 5.48 -33.58 -10.75
N PRO A 118 4.85 -34.44 -9.94
CA PRO A 118 4.40 -35.77 -10.37
C PRO A 118 3.31 -35.80 -11.45
N GLU A 119 2.61 -34.68 -11.64
CA GLU A 119 1.57 -34.49 -12.65
C GLU A 119 2.11 -34.01 -14.02
N ASP A 120 3.41 -33.84 -14.15
CA ASP A 120 4.06 -33.23 -15.30
C ASP A 120 4.53 -34.28 -16.32
N ALA A 121 3.73 -34.55 -17.35
CA ALA A 121 4.16 -35.35 -18.50
C ALA A 121 4.77 -34.48 -19.60
N ILE A 122 5.97 -34.83 -20.09
CA ILE A 122 6.52 -34.25 -21.32
C ILE A 122 5.72 -34.83 -22.48
N GLU A 123 4.93 -34.01 -23.15
CA GLU A 123 4.04 -34.43 -24.24
C GLU A 123 4.80 -34.53 -25.57
N SER A 124 5.71 -33.59 -25.83
CA SER A 124 6.51 -33.62 -27.05
C SER A 124 7.79 -32.81 -26.92
N VAL A 125 8.80 -33.24 -27.67
CA VAL A 125 10.02 -32.47 -27.88
C VAL A 125 10.21 -32.21 -29.36
N SER A 126 10.39 -30.95 -29.72
CA SER A 126 10.68 -30.54 -31.10
C SER A 126 11.94 -29.72 -31.16
N TYR A 127 12.70 -29.87 -32.25
CA TYR A 127 13.94 -29.13 -32.46
C TYR A 127 14.16 -28.72 -33.92
N GLY A 128 14.80 -27.57 -34.10
CA GLY A 128 15.12 -27.01 -35.41
C GLY A 128 16.59 -27.16 -35.77
N SER A 129 16.96 -28.24 -36.48
CA SER A 129 18.16 -28.44 -37.33
C SER A 129 18.60 -29.92 -37.33
N SER A 130 19.51 -30.30 -38.24
CA SER A 130 19.97 -31.67 -38.52
C SER A 130 20.91 -32.29 -37.46
N GLY A 131 20.69 -31.99 -36.18
CA GLY A 131 21.35 -32.62 -35.02
C GLY A 131 20.37 -33.49 -34.23
N GLY A 132 20.85 -34.48 -33.47
CA GLY A 132 19.99 -35.30 -32.61
C GLY A 132 19.84 -34.67 -31.22
N VAL A 133 18.63 -34.40 -30.77
CA VAL A 133 18.39 -34.01 -29.37
C VAL A 133 18.05 -35.28 -28.59
N TYR A 134 18.76 -35.52 -27.48
CA TYR A 134 18.51 -36.63 -26.57
C TYR A 134 18.01 -36.08 -25.23
N LEU A 135 17.14 -36.82 -24.56
CA LEU A 135 16.53 -36.42 -23.30
C LEU A 135 16.69 -37.58 -22.33
N SER A 136 17.22 -37.29 -21.15
CA SER A 136 17.21 -38.21 -20.02
C SER A 136 16.51 -37.50 -18.85
N ALA A 137 15.82 -38.23 -18.00
CA ALA A 137 15.21 -37.68 -16.79
C ALA A 137 15.36 -38.71 -15.67
N THR A 138 15.71 -38.24 -14.48
CA THR A 138 15.95 -39.08 -13.31
C THR A 138 15.09 -38.62 -12.14
N GLU A 139 14.56 -39.56 -11.36
CA GLU A 139 13.97 -39.21 -10.07
C GLU A 139 15.01 -38.55 -9.18
N LYS A 140 14.60 -37.55 -8.40
CA LYS A 140 15.46 -36.88 -7.42
C LYS A 140 15.98 -37.95 -6.45
N ASP A 141 17.30 -38.06 -6.30
CA ASP A 141 18.03 -39.05 -5.49
C ASP A 141 18.18 -40.48 -6.08
N HIS A 142 17.86 -40.71 -7.36
CA HIS A 142 18.15 -41.99 -8.04
C HIS A 142 19.35 -41.82 -9.00
N PRO A 143 20.53 -42.44 -8.75
CA PRO A 143 21.64 -42.38 -9.69
C PRO A 143 21.24 -43.03 -11.00
N ILE A 144 21.73 -42.50 -12.12
CA ILE A 144 21.56 -43.07 -13.47
C ILE A 144 22.05 -44.52 -13.41
N GLY A 145 21.12 -45.47 -13.36
CA GLY A 145 21.41 -46.90 -13.42
C GLY A 145 21.95 -47.28 -14.79
N ASP A 146 22.55 -48.47 -14.88
CA ASP A 146 23.17 -49.06 -16.08
C ASP A 146 22.18 -49.33 -17.25
N GLU A 147 20.97 -48.75 -17.24
CA GLU A 147 20.02 -48.86 -18.33
C GLU A 147 20.30 -47.81 -19.41
N ASP A 148 20.28 -48.27 -20.66
CA ASP A 148 20.68 -47.56 -21.86
C ASP A 148 19.87 -46.23 -21.99
N PRO A 149 20.49 -45.05 -21.88
CA PRO A 149 19.77 -43.76 -21.86
C PRO A 149 19.19 -43.34 -23.21
N TRP A 150 19.03 -44.27 -24.15
CA TRP A 150 18.81 -44.00 -25.57
C TRP A 150 17.41 -44.34 -26.10
N ASP A 151 16.51 -44.89 -25.28
CA ASP A 151 15.10 -45.10 -25.63
C ASP A 151 14.22 -45.14 -24.35
N ALA A 152 13.53 -44.05 -24.00
CA ALA A 152 12.54 -44.07 -22.92
C ALA A 152 11.35 -43.13 -23.19
N GLU A 153 10.14 -43.70 -23.24
CA GLU A 153 8.90 -42.97 -22.92
C GLU A 153 8.90 -42.68 -21.41
N PHE A 154 8.64 -41.43 -21.01
CA PHE A 154 8.78 -41.00 -19.62
C PHE A 154 7.43 -40.80 -18.93
N ASN A 155 7.31 -41.29 -17.70
CA ASN A 155 6.16 -41.12 -16.82
C ASN A 155 6.68 -40.92 -15.38
N VAL A 156 6.61 -39.69 -14.85
CA VAL A 156 6.90 -39.47 -13.43
C VAL A 156 5.78 -40.14 -12.65
N GLY A 157 6.10 -41.14 -11.83
CA GLY A 157 5.09 -41.83 -11.03
C GLY A 157 4.33 -40.85 -10.12
N GLU A 158 3.03 -41.09 -9.96
CA GLU A 158 2.12 -40.29 -9.13
C GLU A 158 2.73 -40.04 -7.73
N GLY A 159 2.90 -38.76 -7.36
CA GLY A 159 3.41 -38.33 -6.06
C GLY A 159 4.94 -38.15 -5.89
N LYS A 160 5.75 -38.19 -6.96
CA LYS A 160 7.20 -37.93 -6.90
C LYS A 160 7.69 -36.66 -7.63
N THR A 161 8.72 -36.01 -7.09
CA THR A 161 9.49 -34.93 -7.76
C THR A 161 10.68 -35.51 -8.53
N GLY A 162 10.96 -35.03 -9.74
CA GLY A 162 12.10 -35.47 -10.57
C GLY A 162 12.98 -34.34 -11.10
N GLU A 163 14.14 -34.69 -11.66
CA GLU A 163 15.04 -33.82 -12.43
C GLU A 163 15.06 -34.26 -13.90
N ILE A 164 14.90 -33.34 -14.86
CA ILE A 164 15.10 -33.62 -16.30
C ILE A 164 16.51 -33.19 -16.69
N HIS A 165 17.26 -34.06 -17.36
CA HIS A 165 18.54 -33.78 -18.00
C HIS A 165 18.40 -33.78 -19.53
N VAL A 166 18.34 -32.60 -20.14
CA VAL A 166 18.34 -32.47 -21.61
C VAL A 166 19.78 -32.61 -22.14
N LEU A 167 20.06 -33.54 -23.05
CA LEU A 167 21.37 -33.71 -23.68
C LEU A 167 21.29 -33.48 -25.19
N ILE A 168 21.71 -32.31 -25.66
CA ILE A 168 21.63 -31.95 -27.08
C ILE A 168 22.88 -32.47 -27.82
N LYS A 169 22.76 -33.44 -28.72
CA LYS A 169 23.88 -33.91 -29.55
C LYS A 169 23.83 -33.25 -30.93
N THR A 170 24.65 -32.24 -31.13
CA THR A 170 24.81 -31.65 -32.46
C THR A 170 25.76 -32.52 -33.29
N SER A 171 25.24 -33.24 -34.30
CA SER A 171 26.11 -33.76 -35.35
C SER A 171 26.54 -32.60 -36.24
N ILE A 172 27.84 -32.58 -36.53
CA ILE A 172 28.55 -31.60 -37.38
C ILE A 172 27.69 -31.30 -38.62
N SER A 173 27.04 -30.14 -38.59
CA SER A 173 26.33 -29.58 -39.74
C SER A 173 27.01 -28.25 -40.03
N ALA A 174 27.42 -28.09 -41.29
CA ALA A 174 28.43 -27.13 -41.74
C ALA A 174 27.99 -25.65 -41.70
N GLU A 175 26.87 -25.29 -41.07
CA GLU A 175 26.40 -23.90 -41.01
C GLU A 175 26.07 -23.42 -39.59
N PRO A 176 26.48 -22.19 -39.21
CA PRO A 176 26.06 -21.55 -37.96
C PRO A 176 24.53 -21.49 -37.85
N GLY A 177 23.99 -21.95 -36.72
CA GLY A 177 22.54 -22.06 -36.55
C GLY A 177 22.10 -21.91 -35.09
N GLU A 178 20.83 -21.55 -34.90
CA GLU A 178 20.16 -21.57 -33.60
C GLU A 178 19.40 -22.89 -33.47
N ILE A 179 19.78 -23.70 -32.48
CA ILE A 179 19.05 -24.90 -32.09
C ILE A 179 18.04 -24.48 -31.04
N LYS A 180 16.76 -24.54 -31.38
CA LYS A 180 15.66 -24.38 -30.42
C LYS A 180 15.18 -25.75 -30.02
N VAL A 181 15.30 -26.11 -28.76
CA VAL A 181 14.63 -27.28 -28.19
C VAL A 181 13.39 -26.79 -27.49
N LYS A 182 12.24 -27.32 -27.90
CA LYS A 182 10.94 -26.98 -27.34
C LYS A 182 10.38 -28.21 -26.64
N LEU A 183 10.27 -28.14 -25.32
CA LEU A 183 9.57 -29.15 -24.51
C LEU A 183 8.13 -28.67 -24.32
N SER A 184 7.12 -29.46 -24.68
CA SER A 184 5.71 -29.15 -24.42
C SER A 184 5.17 -30.07 -23.31
N PHE A 185 4.41 -29.52 -22.38
CA PHE A 185 3.78 -30.26 -21.28
C PHE A 185 2.26 -30.27 -21.45
N LYS A 186 1.60 -31.35 -21.05
CA LYS A 186 0.13 -31.41 -21.02
C LYS A 186 -0.35 -31.16 -19.59
N ARG A 187 -0.99 -30.01 -19.32
CA ARG A 187 -1.42 -29.64 -17.95
C ARG A 187 -2.74 -28.90 -17.90
N ASP A 188 -3.47 -29.07 -16.80
CA ASP A 188 -4.76 -28.40 -16.53
C ASP A 188 -4.61 -27.02 -15.84
N LYS A 189 -3.45 -26.73 -15.20
CA LYS A 189 -3.18 -25.47 -14.48
C LYS A 189 -1.68 -25.07 -14.56
N PRO A 190 -1.34 -23.75 -14.54
CA PRO A 190 0.04 -23.26 -14.72
C PRO A 190 0.93 -23.47 -13.47
N PHE A 191 2.25 -23.39 -13.67
CA PHE A 191 3.27 -23.33 -12.60
C PHE A 191 3.00 -22.18 -11.61
N PRO A 192 3.58 -22.20 -10.39
CA PRO A 192 3.43 -21.11 -9.43
C PRO A 192 3.76 -19.73 -10.04
N ILE A 193 2.84 -18.80 -9.84
CA ILE A 193 2.81 -17.47 -10.45
C ILE A 193 3.23 -16.44 -9.42
N ASP A 194 4.13 -15.54 -9.84
CA ASP A 194 4.50 -14.38 -9.04
C ASP A 194 3.56 -13.20 -9.40
N ILE A 195 2.89 -12.63 -8.40
CA ILE A 195 2.08 -11.40 -8.49
C ILE A 195 2.51 -10.41 -7.41
N VAL A 196 2.22 -9.12 -7.61
CA VAL A 196 2.46 -8.06 -6.64
C VAL A 196 1.18 -7.31 -6.34
N ILE A 197 0.92 -7.07 -5.07
CA ILE A 197 -0.09 -6.11 -4.62
C ILE A 197 0.63 -4.84 -4.17
N ILE A 198 0.24 -3.70 -4.73
CA ILE A 198 0.58 -2.37 -4.25
C ILE A 198 -0.64 -1.87 -3.49
N ALA A 199 -0.49 -1.52 -2.21
CA ALA A 199 -1.59 -1.02 -1.39
C ALA A 199 -1.29 0.36 -0.80
N THR A 200 -2.29 1.23 -0.84
CA THR A 200 -2.31 2.55 -0.20
C THR A 200 -3.53 2.69 0.70
N ASN A 201 -3.55 3.72 1.53
CA ASN A 201 -4.68 4.12 2.38
C ASN A 201 -4.53 5.59 2.73
N ASP A 202 -5.62 6.24 3.19
CA ASP A 202 -5.61 7.58 3.77
C ASP A 202 -4.85 8.60 2.92
N PHE A 203 -5.02 8.57 1.60
CA PHE A 203 -4.38 9.52 0.70
C PHE A 203 -4.83 10.96 0.99
N GLU A 204 -6.09 11.14 1.44
CA GLU A 204 -6.68 12.40 1.88
C GLU A 204 -6.48 13.56 0.88
N GLY A 205 -6.34 13.28 -0.42
CA GLY A 205 -6.12 14.29 -1.45
C GLY A 205 -4.71 14.88 -1.56
N TYR A 206 -3.70 14.35 -0.87
CA TYR A 206 -2.33 14.90 -0.86
C TYR A 206 -1.55 14.61 -2.15
N ALA A 207 -1.94 15.27 -3.25
CA ALA A 207 -1.32 15.13 -4.55
C ALA A 207 0.16 15.53 -4.63
N ARG A 208 0.59 16.41 -3.71
CA ARG A 208 1.96 16.92 -3.58
C ARG A 208 2.57 16.50 -2.24
N PRO A 209 3.92 16.45 -2.15
CA PRO A 209 4.60 16.33 -0.86
C PRO A 209 4.12 17.38 0.12
N SER A 210 3.96 17.00 1.38
CA SER A 210 3.33 17.85 2.40
C SER A 210 4.05 17.78 3.73
N TRP A 211 3.91 18.85 4.52
CA TRP A 211 4.42 18.92 5.87
C TRP A 211 3.98 17.71 6.72
N PRO A 212 4.83 17.12 7.57
CA PRO A 212 6.20 17.56 7.90
C PRO A 212 7.30 17.01 7.00
N LYS A 213 6.96 16.18 5.99
CA LYS A 213 7.94 15.42 5.18
C LYS A 213 7.81 15.78 3.71
N PHE A 214 8.39 16.90 3.30
CA PHE A 214 8.38 17.36 1.91
C PHE A 214 9.26 16.54 0.96
N ASP A 215 10.09 15.64 1.50
CA ASP A 215 10.91 14.68 0.76
C ASP A 215 10.20 13.35 0.47
N LEU A 216 8.96 13.19 0.94
CA LEU A 216 8.12 12.01 0.72
C LEU A 216 6.81 12.34 0.02
N GLY A 217 6.32 11.38 -0.75
CA GLY A 217 5.00 11.38 -1.37
C GLY A 217 4.91 12.16 -2.67
N GLY A 218 3.68 12.55 -3.02
CA GLY A 218 3.35 13.19 -4.29
C GLY A 218 3.04 12.18 -5.40
N LEU A 219 1.90 12.34 -6.07
CA LEU A 219 1.39 11.37 -7.04
C LEU A 219 2.29 11.25 -8.28
N SER A 220 2.95 12.32 -8.71
CA SER A 220 3.88 12.23 -9.86
C SER A 220 5.05 11.29 -9.57
N TYR A 221 5.58 11.28 -8.34
CA TYR A 221 6.60 10.32 -7.95
C TYR A 221 6.00 8.94 -7.73
N PHE A 222 4.85 8.82 -7.05
CA PHE A 222 4.20 7.53 -6.84
C PHE A 222 3.87 6.82 -8.17
N MET A 223 3.43 7.55 -9.20
CA MET A 223 3.19 7.00 -10.54
C MET A 223 4.46 6.42 -11.17
N SER A 224 5.65 7.00 -10.93
CA SER A 224 6.90 6.42 -11.42
C SER A 224 7.30 5.13 -10.68
N TYR A 225 6.99 5.00 -9.39
CA TYR A 225 7.10 3.74 -8.66
C TYR A 225 6.16 2.67 -9.22
N VAL A 226 4.88 3.00 -9.42
CA VAL A 226 3.88 2.09 -9.98
C VAL A 226 4.31 1.62 -11.38
N LYS A 227 4.74 2.53 -12.26
CA LYS A 227 5.27 2.19 -13.60
C LYS A 227 6.51 1.29 -13.52
N ALA A 228 7.44 1.55 -12.58
CA ALA A 228 8.63 0.71 -12.40
C ALA A 228 8.29 -0.72 -11.95
N ILE A 229 7.34 -0.87 -11.01
CA ILE A 229 6.89 -2.19 -10.54
C ILE A 229 6.13 -2.93 -11.65
N ARG A 230 5.24 -2.25 -12.37
CA ARG A 230 4.53 -2.79 -13.53
C ARG A 230 5.50 -3.23 -14.62
N GLU A 231 6.63 -2.56 -14.82
CA GLU A 231 7.63 -3.04 -15.79
C GLU A 231 8.40 -4.26 -15.28
N ALA A 232 8.82 -4.25 -14.01
CA ALA A 232 9.56 -5.36 -13.40
C ALA A 232 8.73 -6.65 -13.33
N VAL A 233 7.42 -6.52 -13.06
CA VAL A 233 6.49 -7.64 -12.86
C VAL A 233 5.50 -7.79 -14.02
N ARG A 234 5.60 -7.00 -15.09
CA ARG A 234 4.65 -6.98 -16.24
C ARG A 234 3.19 -6.92 -15.77
N ASP A 235 2.30 -7.68 -16.40
CA ASP A 235 0.85 -7.74 -16.12
C ASP A 235 0.49 -8.43 -14.78
N GLY A 236 1.41 -8.45 -13.82
CA GLY A 236 1.30 -9.16 -12.54
C GLY A 236 1.06 -8.27 -11.34
N VAL A 237 0.49 -7.08 -11.51
CA VAL A 237 0.33 -6.08 -10.45
C VAL A 237 -1.13 -5.76 -10.20
N LEU A 238 -1.54 -5.75 -8.93
CA LEU A 238 -2.78 -5.14 -8.45
C LEU A 238 -2.46 -3.86 -7.67
N LEU A 239 -3.21 -2.80 -7.91
CA LEU A 239 -3.12 -1.53 -7.20
C LEU A 239 -4.42 -1.29 -6.42
N LEU A 240 -4.35 -1.31 -5.10
CA LEU A 240 -5.51 -1.30 -4.20
C LEU A 240 -5.43 -0.16 -3.19
N ASP A 241 -6.57 0.42 -2.80
CA ASP A 241 -6.64 1.48 -1.78
C ASP A 241 -7.64 1.17 -0.65
N ALA A 242 -7.23 1.33 0.61
CA ALA A 242 -8.06 1.01 1.76
C ALA A 242 -8.99 2.16 2.24
N GLY A 243 -9.22 3.20 1.44
CA GLY A 243 -10.19 4.27 1.71
C GLY A 243 -9.59 5.53 2.34
N ASP A 244 -10.43 6.57 2.51
CA ASP A 244 -10.03 7.97 2.77
C ASP A 244 -9.08 8.47 1.68
N THR A 245 -9.49 8.27 0.43
CA THR A 245 -8.76 8.74 -0.75
C THR A 245 -8.99 10.23 -0.96
N ILE A 246 -10.24 10.66 -0.81
CA ILE A 246 -10.60 12.07 -0.84
C ILE A 246 -10.43 12.64 0.58
N GLY A 247 -10.10 13.93 0.66
CA GLY A 247 -9.93 14.58 1.95
C GLY A 247 -10.06 16.08 1.80
N ALA A 248 -10.62 16.73 2.81
CA ALA A 248 -10.91 18.15 2.69
C ALA A 248 -9.64 19.01 2.63
N ALA A 249 -8.58 18.65 3.37
CA ALA A 249 -7.43 19.53 3.65
C ALA A 249 -6.70 20.07 2.41
N PRO A 250 -6.22 19.22 1.50
CA PRO A 250 -5.55 19.72 0.31
C PRO A 250 -6.58 20.35 -0.64
N LEU A 251 -6.35 21.60 -1.04
CA LEU A 251 -7.19 22.27 -2.05
C LEU A 251 -7.36 21.43 -3.33
N PHE A 252 -6.33 20.65 -3.69
CA PHE A 252 -6.40 19.72 -4.81
C PHE A 252 -7.65 18.84 -4.73
N SER A 253 -8.00 18.30 -3.55
CA SER A 253 -9.23 17.52 -3.36
C SER A 253 -10.41 18.42 -3.00
N GLY A 254 -10.23 19.31 -2.01
CA GLY A 254 -11.33 20.02 -1.39
C GLY A 254 -12.04 21.05 -2.26
N MET A 255 -11.33 21.77 -3.13
CA MET A 255 -11.94 22.73 -4.06
C MET A 255 -12.73 22.07 -5.19
N PHE A 256 -12.53 20.77 -5.39
CA PHE A 256 -13.16 19.98 -6.44
C PHE A 256 -14.05 18.88 -5.86
N ASN A 257 -14.39 18.98 -4.56
CA ASN A 257 -15.21 18.02 -3.82
C ASN A 257 -14.79 16.56 -4.05
N GLY A 258 -13.48 16.30 -4.19
CA GLY A 258 -12.90 14.98 -4.43
C GLY A 258 -12.74 14.55 -5.90
N SER A 259 -13.29 15.27 -6.89
CA SER A 259 -13.28 14.78 -8.29
C SER A 259 -11.88 14.67 -8.90
N SER A 260 -11.00 15.59 -8.55
CA SER A 260 -9.58 15.61 -8.96
C SER A 260 -8.81 14.39 -8.48
N VAL A 261 -9.15 13.85 -7.31
CA VAL A 261 -8.55 12.63 -6.76
C VAL A 261 -8.99 11.43 -7.60
N ILE A 262 -10.26 11.34 -7.95
CA ILE A 262 -10.78 10.27 -8.81
C ILE A 262 -10.10 10.30 -10.18
N ASP A 263 -9.93 11.48 -10.79
CA ASP A 263 -9.21 11.59 -12.06
C ASP A 263 -7.76 11.12 -11.95
N ALA A 264 -7.07 11.44 -10.84
CA ALA A 264 -5.70 10.99 -10.61
C ALA A 264 -5.61 9.48 -10.33
N TYR A 265 -6.59 8.91 -9.62
CA TYR A 265 -6.68 7.47 -9.36
C TYR A 265 -7.01 6.68 -10.62
N ASN A 266 -7.88 7.20 -11.50
CA ASN A 266 -8.11 6.64 -12.83
C ASN A 266 -6.80 6.62 -13.64
N LEU A 267 -6.05 7.73 -13.63
CA LEU A 267 -4.77 7.81 -14.33
C LEU A 267 -3.71 6.85 -13.77
N LEU A 268 -3.65 6.65 -12.46
CA LEU A 268 -2.79 5.63 -11.82
C LEU A 268 -3.19 4.21 -12.21
N GLY A 269 -4.46 4.00 -12.59
CA GLY A 269 -5.03 2.70 -12.90
C GLY A 269 -5.15 1.85 -11.64
N TYR A 270 -5.82 2.37 -10.61
CA TYR A 270 -6.24 1.54 -9.48
C TYR A 270 -7.17 0.42 -9.96
N ASP A 271 -7.17 -0.72 -9.25
CA ASP A 271 -8.03 -1.86 -9.56
C ASP A 271 -9.26 -1.89 -8.64
N ALA A 272 -9.08 -1.60 -7.35
CA ALA A 272 -10.16 -1.46 -6.39
C ALA A 272 -9.81 -0.56 -5.21
N MET A 273 -10.84 -0.02 -4.58
CA MET A 273 -10.78 0.84 -3.41
C MET A 273 -11.89 0.47 -2.41
N ALA A 274 -11.60 0.50 -1.11
CA ALA A 274 -12.62 0.50 -0.07
C ALA A 274 -13.18 1.90 0.20
N VAL A 275 -14.44 1.99 0.60
CA VAL A 275 -15.03 3.27 1.04
C VAL A 275 -14.58 3.57 2.48
N GLY A 276 -13.92 4.70 2.69
CA GLY A 276 -13.59 5.27 4.00
C GLY A 276 -14.65 6.25 4.50
N ASN A 277 -14.34 6.96 5.58
CA ASN A 277 -15.24 7.98 6.15
C ASN A 277 -15.18 9.29 5.37
N HIS A 278 -14.01 9.73 4.91
CA HIS A 278 -13.87 11.02 4.24
C HIS A 278 -14.52 11.06 2.85
N GLU A 279 -14.85 9.89 2.29
CA GLU A 279 -15.69 9.80 1.10
C GLU A 279 -17.05 10.53 1.24
N TYR A 280 -17.56 10.71 2.47
CA TYR A 280 -18.84 11.39 2.74
C TYR A 280 -18.72 12.89 3.08
N ASP A 281 -17.53 13.48 3.09
CA ASP A 281 -17.30 14.86 3.58
C ASP A 281 -18.11 15.94 2.83
N TRP A 282 -18.43 15.70 1.55
CA TRP A 282 -19.28 16.57 0.72
C TRP A 282 -20.70 16.04 0.52
N GLY A 283 -21.12 15.10 1.36
CA GLY A 283 -22.45 14.49 1.31
C GLY A 283 -22.51 13.22 0.45
N LEU A 284 -23.46 12.35 0.81
CA LEU A 284 -23.69 11.07 0.15
C LEU A 284 -23.96 11.19 -1.35
N GLU A 285 -24.74 12.18 -1.77
CA GLU A 285 -25.06 12.38 -3.19
C GLU A 285 -23.80 12.72 -4.02
N ASN A 286 -22.92 13.57 -3.49
CA ASN A 286 -21.64 13.88 -4.15
C ASN A 286 -20.81 12.60 -4.31
N TRP A 287 -20.67 11.81 -3.24
CA TRP A 287 -19.92 10.57 -3.27
C TRP A 287 -20.47 9.57 -4.29
N LEU A 288 -21.78 9.32 -4.29
CA LEU A 288 -22.42 8.42 -5.25
C LEU A 288 -22.26 8.89 -6.70
N ASN A 289 -22.11 10.20 -6.93
CA ASN A 289 -21.82 10.75 -8.25
C ASN A 289 -20.34 10.62 -8.65
N LEU A 290 -19.40 10.78 -7.70
CA LEU A 290 -17.98 10.54 -7.95
C LEU A 290 -17.69 9.08 -8.26
N MET A 291 -18.34 8.15 -7.57
CA MET A 291 -18.21 6.71 -7.81
C MET A 291 -18.51 6.34 -9.28
N LYS A 292 -19.44 7.05 -9.94
CA LYS A 292 -19.76 6.82 -11.36
C LYS A 292 -18.62 7.22 -12.32
N LYS A 293 -17.65 8.00 -11.86
CA LYS A 293 -16.46 8.39 -12.62
C LYS A 293 -15.27 7.46 -12.37
N ALA A 294 -15.31 6.64 -11.33
CA ALA A 294 -14.22 5.73 -11.03
C ALA A 294 -14.13 4.63 -12.11
N GLU A 295 -12.94 4.43 -12.65
CA GLU A 295 -12.63 3.34 -13.59
C GLU A 295 -12.19 2.06 -12.87
N PHE A 296 -12.34 2.05 -11.54
CA PHE A 296 -11.94 1.00 -10.63
C PHE A 296 -13.09 0.59 -9.72
N GLU A 297 -12.97 -0.57 -9.08
CA GLU A 297 -14.03 -1.13 -8.24
C GLU A 297 -14.09 -0.41 -6.88
N VAL A 298 -15.26 0.14 -6.52
CA VAL A 298 -15.49 0.75 -5.21
C VAL A 298 -16.28 -0.22 -4.32
N LEU A 299 -15.69 -0.60 -3.18
CA LEU A 299 -16.15 -1.73 -2.37
C LEU A 299 -16.51 -1.34 -0.94
N SER A 300 -17.68 -1.80 -0.48
CA SER A 300 -18.04 -1.78 0.94
C SER A 300 -19.14 -2.80 1.21
N ALA A 301 -18.78 -3.88 1.89
CA ALA A 301 -19.66 -4.98 2.19
C ALA A 301 -20.52 -4.75 3.44
N ASN A 302 -20.29 -3.71 4.24
CA ASN A 302 -21.00 -3.52 5.51
C ASN A 302 -21.82 -2.23 5.57
N THR A 303 -22.03 -1.57 4.43
CA THR A 303 -22.85 -0.35 4.33
C THR A 303 -24.17 -0.63 3.63
N TYR A 304 -25.26 -0.26 4.30
CA TYR A 304 -26.62 -0.52 3.86
C TYR A 304 -27.45 0.75 3.89
N TRP A 305 -28.45 0.84 3.02
CA TRP A 305 -29.54 1.79 3.17
C TRP A 305 -30.35 1.44 4.42
N ALA A 306 -30.52 2.39 5.33
CA ALA A 306 -31.20 2.17 6.61
C ALA A 306 -32.68 1.78 6.41
N GLU A 307 -33.35 2.36 5.42
CA GLU A 307 -34.76 2.11 5.12
C GLU A 307 -35.00 0.72 4.53
N THR A 308 -34.22 0.32 3.50
CA THR A 308 -34.47 -0.90 2.73
C THR A 308 -33.68 -2.11 3.22
N GLY A 309 -32.56 -1.88 3.91
CA GLY A 309 -31.59 -2.92 4.25
C GLY A 309 -30.80 -3.44 3.04
N GLU A 310 -30.91 -2.79 1.88
CA GLU A 310 -30.12 -3.13 0.70
C GLU A 310 -28.70 -2.57 0.81
N ARG A 311 -27.74 -3.21 0.12
CA ARG A 311 -26.36 -2.73 0.08
C ARG A 311 -26.26 -1.48 -0.76
N VAL A 312 -25.52 -0.49 -0.28
CA VAL A 312 -25.25 0.74 -1.05
C VAL A 312 -24.23 0.46 -2.15
N TYR A 313 -23.21 -0.35 -1.84
CA TYR A 313 -22.06 -0.58 -2.70
C TYR A 313 -21.92 -2.04 -3.10
N LYS A 314 -21.06 -2.28 -4.09
CA LYS A 314 -20.57 -3.62 -4.39
C LYS A 314 -19.81 -4.15 -3.16
N PRO A 315 -20.16 -5.33 -2.62
CA PRO A 315 -19.53 -5.80 -1.39
C PRO A 315 -18.13 -6.37 -1.61
N ALA A 316 -17.94 -7.05 -2.73
CA ALA A 316 -16.74 -7.80 -3.05
C ALA A 316 -16.60 -7.98 -4.57
N THR A 317 -15.39 -8.29 -5.03
CA THR A 317 -15.08 -8.57 -6.44
C THR A 317 -14.01 -9.66 -6.56
N ILE A 318 -13.87 -10.24 -7.76
CA ILE A 318 -12.72 -11.10 -8.12
C ILE A 318 -11.99 -10.42 -9.26
N ILE A 319 -10.69 -10.17 -9.08
CA ILE A 319 -9.82 -9.64 -10.13
C ILE A 319 -8.80 -10.72 -10.49
N SER A 320 -8.69 -11.02 -11.78
CA SER A 320 -7.75 -12.02 -12.30
C SER A 320 -6.46 -11.36 -12.72
N VAL A 321 -5.35 -11.71 -12.07
CA VAL A 321 -4.02 -11.21 -12.40
C VAL A 321 -3.13 -12.38 -12.75
N ARG A 322 -2.67 -12.43 -14.00
CA ARG A 322 -1.94 -13.58 -14.58
C ARG A 322 -2.67 -14.93 -14.40
N GLY A 323 -4.01 -14.90 -14.32
CA GLY A 323 -4.83 -16.10 -14.09
C GLY A 323 -5.04 -16.45 -12.61
N ILE A 324 -4.35 -15.77 -11.68
CA ILE A 324 -4.66 -15.86 -10.24
C ILE A 324 -5.89 -14.99 -9.94
N LYS A 325 -6.94 -15.60 -9.39
CA LYS A 325 -8.18 -14.95 -8.98
C LYS A 325 -8.05 -14.43 -7.56
N VAL A 326 -7.90 -13.11 -7.44
CA VAL A 326 -7.86 -12.43 -6.15
C VAL A 326 -9.26 -11.93 -5.79
N GLY A 327 -9.89 -12.58 -4.81
CA GLY A 327 -11.13 -12.13 -4.21
C GLY A 327 -10.88 -10.99 -3.22
N ILE A 328 -11.57 -9.88 -3.37
CA ILE A 328 -11.39 -8.66 -2.57
C ILE A 328 -12.72 -8.31 -1.92
N ILE A 329 -12.72 -8.12 -0.60
CA ILE A 329 -13.89 -7.72 0.20
C ILE A 329 -13.62 -6.34 0.78
N GLY A 330 -14.50 -5.37 0.50
CA GLY A 330 -14.40 -4.01 1.04
C GLY A 330 -15.11 -3.88 2.39
N LEU A 331 -14.61 -3.07 3.32
CA LEU A 331 -15.37 -2.65 4.51
C LEU A 331 -15.10 -1.19 4.90
N THR A 332 -16.13 -0.51 5.39
CA THR A 332 -16.11 0.88 5.90
C THR A 332 -16.27 0.90 7.41
N THR A 333 -15.51 1.71 8.14
CA THR A 333 -15.60 1.75 9.62
C THR A 333 -17.05 1.99 10.09
N PRO A 334 -17.55 1.23 11.08
CA PRO A 334 -18.82 1.53 11.73
C PRO A 334 -18.84 2.88 12.46
N GLU A 335 -17.68 3.51 12.65
CA GLU A 335 -17.57 4.82 13.28
C GLU A 335 -17.99 5.97 12.37
N THR A 336 -18.12 5.75 11.06
CA THR A 336 -18.40 6.80 10.07
C THR A 336 -19.49 7.81 10.48
N PRO A 337 -20.65 7.40 11.04
CA PRO A 337 -21.69 8.35 11.47
C PRO A 337 -21.25 9.34 12.56
N PHE A 338 -20.18 9.04 13.29
CA PHE A 338 -19.65 9.86 14.37
C PHE A 338 -18.40 10.65 13.97
N ILE A 339 -17.75 10.31 12.86
CA ILE A 339 -16.50 10.95 12.37
C ILE A 339 -16.69 11.64 11.02
N THR A 340 -17.93 11.72 10.57
CA THR A 340 -18.40 12.54 9.44
C THR A 340 -19.60 13.35 9.90
N VAL A 341 -20.03 14.35 9.14
CA VAL A 341 -21.27 15.08 9.47
C VAL A 341 -22.43 14.09 9.50
N PRO A 342 -23.11 13.88 10.66
CA PRO A 342 -24.08 12.79 10.82
C PRO A 342 -25.21 12.81 9.78
N LYS A 343 -25.66 14.02 9.40
CA LYS A 343 -26.65 14.23 8.34
C LYS A 343 -26.26 13.59 7.00
N TYR A 344 -24.97 13.52 6.67
CA TYR A 344 -24.52 12.95 5.40
C TYR A 344 -24.56 11.41 5.38
N THR A 345 -24.82 10.79 6.53
CA THR A 345 -24.89 9.33 6.68
C THR A 345 -26.16 8.87 7.39
N GLU A 346 -27.14 9.75 7.59
CA GLU A 346 -28.38 9.45 8.32
C GLU A 346 -29.25 8.38 7.65
N ASP A 347 -29.18 8.29 6.32
CA ASP A 347 -29.86 7.27 5.52
C ASP A 347 -29.11 5.93 5.47
N LEU A 348 -27.94 5.83 6.13
CA LEU A 348 -27.05 4.69 6.06
C LEU A 348 -26.95 3.94 7.39
N LYS A 349 -26.70 2.64 7.27
CA LYS A 349 -26.37 1.76 8.39
C LYS A 349 -25.06 1.05 8.12
N PHE A 350 -24.15 1.12 9.08
CA PHE A 350 -22.86 0.45 9.05
C PHE A 350 -22.85 -0.71 10.06
N THR A 351 -22.62 -1.95 9.60
CA THR A 351 -22.46 -3.12 10.47
C THR A 351 -20.98 -3.38 10.80
N ASP A 352 -20.69 -4.24 11.78
CA ASP A 352 -19.31 -4.56 12.18
C ASP A 352 -18.49 -5.37 11.15
N GLY A 353 -19.11 -5.79 10.05
CA GLY A 353 -18.47 -6.50 8.95
C GLY A 353 -18.16 -7.98 9.21
N ILE A 354 -18.42 -8.51 10.41
CA ILE A 354 -18.04 -9.89 10.76
C ILE A 354 -18.83 -10.90 9.93
N TRP A 355 -20.15 -10.69 9.82
CA TRP A 355 -21.00 -11.60 9.05
C TRP A 355 -20.67 -11.50 7.55
N GLU A 356 -20.47 -10.28 7.07
CA GLU A 356 -20.16 -9.93 5.69
C GLU A 356 -18.88 -10.61 5.22
N VAL A 357 -17.79 -10.50 5.99
CA VAL A 357 -16.50 -11.12 5.66
C VAL A 357 -16.65 -12.63 5.55
N ASN A 358 -17.28 -13.27 6.54
CA ASN A 358 -17.46 -14.72 6.51
C ASN A 358 -18.35 -15.17 5.34
N TYR A 359 -19.41 -14.43 5.03
CA TYR A 359 -20.30 -14.74 3.91
C TYR A 359 -19.58 -14.60 2.56
N PHE A 360 -18.92 -13.46 2.32
CA PHE A 360 -18.29 -13.18 1.03
C PHE A 360 -17.00 -13.96 0.83
N ALA A 361 -16.19 -14.20 1.87
CA ALA A 361 -15.00 -15.05 1.73
C ALA A 361 -15.38 -16.47 1.27
N ARG A 362 -16.47 -17.03 1.82
CA ARG A 362 -17.01 -18.31 1.34
C ARG A 362 -17.48 -18.24 -0.11
N LYS A 363 -18.25 -17.21 -0.47
CA LYS A 363 -18.76 -17.03 -1.84
C LYS A 363 -17.66 -16.86 -2.88
N LEU A 364 -16.63 -16.09 -2.57
CA LEU A 364 -15.48 -15.88 -3.46
C LEU A 364 -14.69 -17.17 -3.65
N LYS A 365 -14.49 -17.96 -2.58
CA LYS A 365 -13.91 -19.31 -2.70
C LYS A 365 -14.75 -20.26 -3.54
N GLU A 366 -16.07 -20.26 -3.37
CA GLU A 366 -16.99 -21.04 -4.21
C GLU A 366 -16.89 -20.64 -5.69
N GLN A 367 -16.53 -19.39 -5.98
CA GLN A 367 -16.27 -18.86 -7.33
C GLN A 367 -14.82 -19.12 -7.82
N GLY A 368 -14.01 -19.81 -7.01
CA GLY A 368 -12.65 -20.21 -7.33
C GLY A 368 -11.61 -19.11 -7.10
N ALA A 369 -11.81 -18.20 -6.14
CA ALA A 369 -10.75 -17.28 -5.73
C ALA A 369 -9.60 -18.03 -5.06
N ASP A 370 -8.38 -17.84 -5.56
CA ASP A 370 -7.15 -18.43 -5.01
C ASP A 370 -6.70 -17.68 -3.74
N ILE A 371 -6.95 -16.37 -3.69
CA ILE A 371 -6.56 -15.49 -2.60
C ILE A 371 -7.76 -14.65 -2.18
N ILE A 372 -7.87 -14.40 -0.88
CA ILE A 372 -8.88 -13.53 -0.28
C ILE A 372 -8.17 -12.39 0.44
N VAL A 373 -8.45 -11.17 -0.01
CA VAL A 373 -7.94 -9.90 0.54
C VAL A 373 -9.10 -9.15 1.18
N LEU A 374 -8.91 -8.70 2.41
CA LEU A 374 -9.78 -7.69 3.00
C LEU A 374 -9.17 -6.32 2.74
N LEU A 375 -9.93 -5.44 2.08
CA LEU A 375 -9.62 -4.04 1.85
C LEU A 375 -10.51 -3.23 2.79
N ILE A 376 -9.99 -2.76 3.91
CA ILE A 376 -10.81 -2.28 5.03
C ILE A 376 -10.37 -0.91 5.54
N HIS A 377 -11.33 -0.09 5.97
CA HIS A 377 -11.07 1.22 6.53
C HIS A 377 -11.46 1.26 8.01
N TYR A 378 -10.82 0.46 8.88
CA TYR A 378 -11.29 0.23 10.27
C TYR A 378 -10.38 0.87 11.32
N GLY A 379 -9.17 1.25 10.92
CA GLY A 379 -8.14 1.63 11.86
C GLY A 379 -7.51 0.38 12.44
N ASP A 380 -6.34 0.55 13.03
CA ASP A 380 -5.49 -0.56 13.33
C ASP A 380 -6.02 -1.43 14.49
N VAL A 381 -5.65 -1.16 15.73
CA VAL A 381 -6.14 -1.91 16.90
C VAL A 381 -6.88 -0.94 17.84
N PRO A 382 -7.99 -1.37 18.48
CA PRO A 382 -8.49 -2.75 18.63
C PRO A 382 -9.50 -3.28 17.58
N GLU A 383 -10.08 -2.44 16.73
CA GLU A 383 -11.23 -2.75 15.87
C GLU A 383 -10.94 -3.87 14.88
N THR A 384 -9.82 -3.79 14.16
CA THR A 384 -9.42 -4.85 13.22
C THR A 384 -9.19 -6.19 13.92
N ASN A 385 -8.62 -6.18 15.14
CA ASN A 385 -8.43 -7.42 15.89
C ASN A 385 -9.77 -8.02 16.32
N LYS A 386 -10.77 -7.20 16.68
CA LYS A 386 -12.12 -7.68 16.98
C LYS A 386 -12.73 -8.37 15.75
N LEU A 387 -12.63 -7.77 14.57
CA LEU A 387 -13.06 -8.38 13.31
C LEU A 387 -12.37 -9.72 13.07
N LEU A 388 -11.02 -9.74 13.03
CA LEU A 388 -10.23 -10.94 12.71
C LEU A 388 -10.35 -12.06 13.75
N ASN A 389 -10.73 -11.75 14.98
CA ASN A 389 -11.02 -12.76 15.98
C ASN A 389 -12.29 -13.56 15.66
N ASN A 390 -13.23 -12.98 14.92
CA ASN A 390 -14.52 -13.57 14.57
C ASN A 390 -14.61 -13.99 13.09
N VAL A 391 -13.53 -13.84 12.32
CA VAL A 391 -13.42 -14.44 10.98
C VAL A 391 -13.17 -15.94 11.12
N THR A 392 -14.06 -16.74 10.53
CA THR A 392 -14.02 -18.21 10.49
C THR A 392 -13.60 -18.77 9.13
N GLU A 393 -13.69 -17.96 8.07
CA GLU A 393 -13.25 -18.33 6.73
C GLU A 393 -11.77 -17.98 6.49
N THR A 394 -11.18 -18.49 5.41
CA THR A 394 -9.79 -18.13 5.07
C THR A 394 -9.73 -16.73 4.49
N VAL A 395 -8.94 -15.90 5.15
CA VAL A 395 -8.46 -14.60 4.68
C VAL A 395 -6.94 -14.67 4.66
N HIS A 396 -6.32 -14.15 3.61
CA HIS A 396 -4.87 -14.22 3.44
C HIS A 396 -4.20 -12.90 3.82
N ILE A 397 -4.81 -11.79 3.41
CA ILE A 397 -4.23 -10.46 3.51
C ILE A 397 -5.30 -9.46 3.98
N VAL A 398 -4.89 -8.51 4.82
CA VAL A 398 -5.68 -7.35 5.25
C VAL A 398 -4.91 -6.09 4.91
N LEU A 399 -5.45 -5.31 3.98
CA LEU A 399 -5.01 -3.97 3.64
C LEU A 399 -5.90 -2.99 4.42
N ASN A 400 -5.33 -2.24 5.36
CA ASN A 400 -6.10 -1.39 6.27
C ASN A 400 -5.76 0.10 6.12
N GLY A 401 -6.74 0.96 6.42
CA GLY A 401 -6.60 2.42 6.52
C GLY A 401 -7.04 2.97 7.88
N HIS A 402 -7.41 4.25 7.91
CA HIS A 402 -7.92 5.01 9.05
C HIS A 402 -6.85 5.29 10.13
N ALA A 403 -7.24 5.32 11.40
CA ALA A 403 -6.36 5.60 12.53
C ALA A 403 -5.33 4.49 12.80
N GLY A 404 -4.14 4.89 13.29
CA GLY A 404 -3.10 3.98 13.78
C GLY A 404 -1.78 4.08 13.01
N PRO A 405 -0.70 3.50 13.57
CA PRO A 405 0.63 3.61 12.99
C PRO A 405 0.76 2.76 11.72
N SER A 406 1.66 3.15 10.84
CA SER A 406 2.04 2.27 9.74
C SER A 406 2.83 1.08 10.26
N ARG A 407 2.47 -0.12 9.80
CA ARG A 407 3.16 -1.37 10.16
C ARG A 407 2.72 -2.53 9.29
N ILE A 408 3.58 -3.52 9.21
CA ILE A 408 3.27 -4.87 8.72
C ILE A 408 3.32 -5.82 9.92
N ARG A 409 2.29 -6.66 10.07
CA ARG A 409 2.26 -7.73 11.06
C ARG A 409 1.61 -8.99 10.51
N THR A 410 1.82 -10.10 11.20
CA THR A 410 1.01 -11.30 11.03
C THR A 410 0.10 -11.46 12.25
N TYR A 411 -1.20 -11.63 12.01
CA TYR A 411 -2.18 -11.88 13.06
C TYR A 411 -3.00 -13.13 12.72
N LYS A 412 -2.94 -14.16 13.57
CA LYS A 412 -3.59 -15.48 13.33
C LYS A 412 -3.27 -16.08 11.96
N GLY A 413 -2.04 -15.89 11.47
CA GLY A 413 -1.59 -16.38 10.16
C GLY A 413 -1.97 -15.48 8.98
N ILE A 414 -2.68 -14.37 9.21
CA ILE A 414 -3.10 -13.39 8.20
C ILE A 414 -2.05 -12.27 8.13
N LEU A 415 -1.58 -11.94 6.93
CA LEU A 415 -0.74 -10.76 6.71
C LEU A 415 -1.61 -9.51 6.84
N CYS A 416 -1.25 -8.59 7.72
CA CYS A 416 -1.95 -7.32 7.89
C CYS A 416 -0.98 -6.17 7.68
N GLU A 417 -1.37 -5.18 6.89
CA GLU A 417 -0.63 -3.95 6.73
C GLU A 417 -1.49 -2.71 6.95
N LYS A 418 -0.80 -1.61 7.23
CA LYS A 418 -1.30 -0.26 7.17
C LYS A 418 -0.14 0.66 6.80
N THR A 419 -0.37 1.63 5.93
CA THR A 419 0.62 2.65 5.55
C THR A 419 0.43 3.96 6.33
N GLU A 420 1.41 4.86 6.26
CA GLU A 420 1.40 6.19 6.88
C GLU A 420 0.29 7.08 6.30
N GLY A 421 -0.16 6.81 5.08
CA GLY A 421 -1.10 7.63 4.34
C GLY A 421 -0.46 8.82 3.64
N LYS A 422 -1.30 9.72 3.11
CA LYS A 422 -0.94 10.95 2.40
C LYS A 422 -0.01 10.73 1.21
N GLY A 423 -0.03 9.51 0.66
CA GLY A 423 0.86 9.06 -0.41
C GLY A 423 2.35 8.98 -0.04
N ARG A 424 2.72 9.09 1.24
CA ARG A 424 4.13 9.13 1.68
C ARG A 424 4.86 7.80 1.57
N GLU A 425 4.11 6.72 1.68
CA GLU A 425 4.58 5.36 1.49
C GLU A 425 3.44 4.50 0.93
N PHE A 426 3.79 3.35 0.37
CA PHE A 426 2.85 2.31 -0.04
C PHE A 426 3.34 0.95 0.46
N ALA A 427 2.44 0.00 0.62
CA ALA A 427 2.81 -1.38 0.87
C ALA A 427 3.04 -2.10 -0.47
N ARG A 428 4.16 -2.82 -0.58
CA ARG A 428 4.41 -3.78 -1.65
C ARG A 428 4.37 -5.18 -1.07
N ILE A 429 3.51 -6.02 -1.63
CA ILE A 429 3.40 -7.43 -1.27
C ILE A 429 3.73 -8.30 -2.47
N ASP A 430 4.91 -8.92 -2.47
CA ASP A 430 5.29 -9.93 -3.46
C ASP A 430 4.74 -11.30 -3.02
N LEU A 431 3.90 -11.91 -3.86
CA LEU A 431 3.27 -13.20 -3.63
C LEU A 431 3.69 -14.19 -4.70
N ARG A 432 4.06 -15.41 -4.27
CA ARG A 432 4.18 -16.57 -5.14
C ARG A 432 3.05 -17.53 -4.84
N VAL A 433 2.15 -17.67 -5.79
CA VAL A 433 0.87 -18.36 -5.63
C VAL A 433 0.92 -19.65 -6.44
N ASP A 434 0.53 -20.76 -5.83
CA ASP A 434 0.32 -22.00 -6.53
C ASP A 434 -1.18 -22.19 -6.80
N PRO A 435 -1.66 -21.91 -8.02
CA PRO A 435 -3.08 -22.04 -8.36
C PRO A 435 -3.57 -23.50 -8.37
N ARG A 436 -2.68 -24.48 -8.21
CA ARG A 436 -3.04 -25.91 -8.12
C ARG A 436 -3.52 -26.28 -6.73
N THR A 437 -2.95 -25.65 -5.71
CA THR A 437 -3.22 -25.97 -4.29
C THR A 437 -3.92 -24.84 -3.55
N ASP A 438 -4.20 -23.73 -4.23
CA ASP A 438 -4.71 -22.48 -3.66
C ASP A 438 -3.83 -21.98 -2.49
N LYS A 439 -2.52 -22.28 -2.54
CA LYS A 439 -1.56 -21.92 -1.49
C LYS A 439 -0.68 -20.77 -1.94
N ILE A 440 -0.49 -19.83 -1.03
CA ILE A 440 0.60 -18.86 -1.10
C ILE A 440 1.87 -19.59 -0.65
N LEU A 441 2.77 -19.90 -1.59
CA LEU A 441 4.04 -20.55 -1.31
C LEU A 441 5.04 -19.60 -0.63
N ARG A 442 4.94 -18.31 -0.94
CA ARG A 442 5.76 -17.26 -0.35
C ARG A 442 5.02 -15.93 -0.38
N SER A 443 5.11 -15.18 0.72
CA SER A 443 4.70 -13.80 0.81
C SER A 443 5.84 -12.96 1.39
N LYS A 444 6.18 -11.84 0.75
CA LYS A 444 7.07 -10.82 1.31
C LYS A 444 6.33 -9.48 1.23
N ALA A 445 6.20 -8.80 2.35
CA ALA A 445 5.63 -7.45 2.40
C ALA A 445 6.68 -6.45 2.87
N GLU A 446 6.67 -5.26 2.29
CA GLU A 446 7.49 -4.12 2.71
C GLU A 446 6.71 -2.80 2.58
N LEU A 447 6.95 -1.88 3.49
CA LEU A 447 6.49 -0.49 3.37
C LEU A 447 7.57 0.29 2.64
N VAL A 448 7.22 0.86 1.49
CA VAL A 448 8.13 1.57 0.59
C VAL A 448 7.83 3.07 0.67
N PRO A 449 8.73 3.88 1.24
CA PRO A 449 8.59 5.33 1.20
C PRO A 449 8.69 5.83 -0.24
N VAL A 450 7.77 6.72 -0.63
CA VAL A 450 7.77 7.38 -1.94
C VAL A 450 8.79 8.52 -1.89
N LYS A 451 10.06 8.18 -2.08
CA LYS A 451 11.17 9.14 -2.08
C LYS A 451 11.39 9.73 -3.47
N HIS A 452 11.91 10.94 -3.50
CA HIS A 452 12.21 11.64 -4.75
C HIS A 452 13.65 11.36 -5.19
N GLU A 453 13.86 11.23 -6.50
CA GLU A 453 15.19 11.17 -7.12
C GLU A 453 16.09 10.02 -6.61
N VAL A 454 15.48 8.91 -6.18
CA VAL A 454 16.18 7.69 -5.76
C VAL A 454 16.11 6.61 -6.83
N LEU A 455 17.03 5.64 -6.78
CA LEU A 455 16.94 4.44 -7.59
C LEU A 455 16.00 3.41 -6.94
N TYR A 456 14.99 2.97 -7.67
CA TYR A 456 14.07 1.90 -7.31
C TYR A 456 13.82 1.01 -8.52
N GLU A 457 13.89 -0.32 -8.35
CA GLU A 457 13.80 -1.28 -9.47
C GLU A 457 14.71 -0.94 -10.66
N GLY A 458 15.92 -0.47 -10.36
CA GLY A 458 16.91 -0.07 -11.37
C GLY A 458 16.60 1.24 -12.12
N LYS A 459 15.56 1.97 -11.73
CA LYS A 459 15.12 3.21 -12.37
C LYS A 459 15.19 4.39 -11.42
N LEU A 460 15.49 5.57 -11.97
CA LEU A 460 15.45 6.82 -11.21
C LEU A 460 14.00 7.28 -11.05
N MET A 461 13.55 7.44 -9.81
CA MET A 461 12.20 7.89 -9.46
C MET A 461 12.12 9.40 -9.64
N VAL A 462 11.69 9.81 -10.83
CA VAL A 462 11.40 11.20 -11.18
C VAL A 462 9.89 11.43 -11.24
N LYS A 463 9.47 12.69 -11.35
CA LYS A 463 8.06 13.03 -11.58
C LYS A 463 7.59 12.43 -12.91
N ASP A 464 6.50 11.69 -12.87
CA ASP A 464 5.81 11.23 -14.06
C ASP A 464 5.14 12.41 -14.80
N PRO A 465 5.41 12.61 -16.10
CA PRO A 465 4.96 13.81 -16.82
C PRO A 465 3.45 13.87 -17.01
N GLU A 466 2.77 12.73 -17.16
CA GLU A 466 1.33 12.66 -17.40
C GLU A 466 0.55 12.99 -16.12
N MET A 467 0.98 12.41 -15.00
CA MET A 467 0.45 12.79 -13.70
C MET A 467 0.75 14.26 -13.38
N GLU A 468 1.96 14.74 -13.70
CA GLU A 468 2.34 16.13 -13.46
C GLU A 468 1.44 17.12 -14.22
N GLU A 469 1.12 16.83 -15.49
CA GLU A 469 0.21 17.63 -16.30
C GLU A 469 -1.20 17.69 -15.69
N LEU A 470 -1.73 16.55 -15.25
CA LEU A 470 -3.02 16.49 -14.56
C LEU A 470 -3.03 17.38 -13.30
N LEU A 471 -2.01 17.25 -12.45
CA LEU A 471 -1.92 18.03 -11.21
C LEU A 471 -1.83 19.53 -11.48
N GLN A 472 -1.00 19.95 -12.45
CA GLN A 472 -0.86 21.34 -12.83
C GLN A 472 -2.18 21.94 -13.34
N SER A 473 -2.95 21.17 -14.14
CA SER A 473 -4.24 21.63 -14.66
C SER A 473 -5.26 21.94 -13.56
N TYR A 474 -5.18 21.26 -12.41
CA TYR A 474 -6.02 21.52 -11.25
C TYR A 474 -5.48 22.68 -10.41
N GLU A 475 -4.17 22.74 -10.20
CA GLU A 475 -3.49 23.83 -9.49
C GLU A 475 -3.74 25.19 -10.15
N GLU A 476 -3.72 25.25 -11.49
CA GLU A 476 -4.00 26.48 -12.23
C GLU A 476 -5.41 27.04 -11.97
N LYS A 477 -6.42 26.16 -11.82
CA LYS A 477 -7.81 26.56 -11.57
C LYS A 477 -8.02 27.19 -10.18
N ILE A 478 -7.18 26.83 -9.21
CA ILE A 478 -7.26 27.33 -7.82
C ILE A 478 -6.17 28.35 -7.49
N LYS A 479 -5.23 28.61 -8.40
CA LYS A 479 -4.07 29.46 -8.14
C LYS A 479 -4.44 30.85 -7.65
N GLU A 480 -5.41 31.48 -8.31
CA GLU A 480 -5.84 32.85 -7.98
C GLU A 480 -6.31 32.94 -6.53
N ILE A 481 -7.26 32.08 -6.13
CA ILE A 481 -7.82 32.10 -4.78
C ILE A 481 -6.83 31.59 -3.74
N SER A 482 -6.07 30.53 -4.04
CA SER A 482 -5.15 29.91 -3.08
C SER A 482 -3.98 30.80 -2.69
N SER A 483 -3.51 31.66 -3.61
CA SER A 483 -2.34 32.52 -3.40
C SER A 483 -2.69 33.91 -2.87
N GLU A 484 -3.96 34.19 -2.61
CA GLU A 484 -4.40 35.45 -2.01
C GLU A 484 -3.84 35.58 -0.59
N VAL A 485 -2.98 36.56 -0.35
CA VAL A 485 -2.47 36.88 0.98
C VAL A 485 -3.56 37.59 1.78
N ILE A 486 -3.95 37.01 2.90
CA ILE A 486 -5.03 37.50 3.77
C ILE A 486 -4.52 38.12 5.08
N GLY A 487 -3.23 37.98 5.38
CA GLY A 487 -2.59 38.54 6.56
C GLY A 487 -1.14 38.07 6.70
N GLU A 488 -0.60 38.17 7.91
CA GLU A 488 0.75 37.72 8.27
C GLU A 488 0.72 37.04 9.65
N ALA A 489 1.43 35.93 9.79
CA ALA A 489 1.70 35.28 11.07
C ALA A 489 3.11 35.67 11.55
N ALA A 490 3.23 36.19 12.77
CA ALA A 490 4.51 36.64 13.32
C ALA A 490 5.47 35.47 13.64
N GLU A 491 4.90 34.28 13.91
CA GLU A 491 5.59 33.03 14.20
C GLU A 491 4.72 31.85 13.73
N ASP A 492 5.27 30.63 13.75
CA ASP A 492 4.51 29.43 13.37
C ASP A 492 3.34 29.24 14.35
N ILE A 493 2.16 28.94 13.84
CA ILE A 493 0.94 28.71 14.62
C ILE A 493 0.61 27.22 14.53
N THR A 494 0.76 26.52 15.65
CA THR A 494 0.75 25.05 15.68
C THR A 494 -0.54 24.46 16.27
N ARG A 495 -0.88 23.25 15.84
CA ARG A 495 -2.01 22.47 16.39
C ARG A 495 -1.53 21.34 17.31
N ASP A 496 -2.36 20.97 18.28
CA ASP A 496 -2.19 19.79 19.13
C ASP A 496 -3.53 19.05 19.23
N TYR A 497 -3.50 17.73 19.09
CA TYR A 497 -4.71 16.91 19.11
C TYR A 497 -5.17 16.55 20.54
N TRP A 498 -4.23 16.53 21.50
CA TRP A 498 -4.44 16.06 22.86
C TRP A 498 -4.28 17.16 23.92
N ARG A 499 -4.08 18.41 23.50
CA ARG A 499 -3.94 19.60 24.34
C ARG A 499 -4.58 20.81 23.66
N LEU A 500 -4.78 21.88 24.43
CA LEU A 500 -5.02 23.21 23.85
C LEU A 500 -3.80 23.62 23.01
N SER A 501 -4.05 24.27 21.88
CA SER A 501 -3.02 24.61 20.90
C SER A 501 -3.19 26.04 20.40
N GLU A 502 -2.09 26.64 19.92
CA GLU A 502 -2.06 28.00 19.39
C GLU A 502 -3.09 28.22 18.28
N LEU A 503 -3.18 27.27 17.33
CA LEU A 503 -4.16 27.35 16.27
C LEU A 503 -5.58 27.16 16.80
N GLY A 504 -5.79 26.22 17.71
CA GLY A 504 -7.12 25.96 18.26
C GLY A 504 -7.68 27.14 19.02
N ASP A 505 -6.83 27.77 19.85
CA ASP A 505 -7.18 28.97 20.62
C ASP A 505 -7.51 30.15 19.69
N LEU A 506 -6.60 30.45 18.76
CA LEU A 506 -6.79 31.49 17.74
C LEU A 506 -8.08 31.28 16.94
N VAL A 507 -8.41 30.03 16.59
CA VAL A 507 -9.66 29.72 15.89
C VAL A 507 -10.85 30.04 16.77
N THR A 508 -10.90 29.58 18.01
CA THR A 508 -12.03 29.85 18.90
C THR A 508 -12.19 31.33 19.22
N ASP A 509 -11.10 32.05 19.45
CA ASP A 509 -11.13 33.50 19.65
C ASP A 509 -11.61 34.26 18.43
N SER A 510 -11.14 33.87 17.24
CA SER A 510 -11.58 34.48 15.99
C SER A 510 -13.09 34.35 15.81
N VAL A 511 -13.69 33.23 16.26
CA VAL A 511 -15.13 32.99 16.20
C VAL A 511 -15.87 33.91 17.15
N VAL A 512 -15.44 34.01 18.41
CA VAL A 512 -16.07 34.91 19.39
C VAL A 512 -16.07 36.35 18.88
N LEU A 513 -14.91 36.84 18.42
CA LEU A 513 -14.76 38.20 17.90
C LEU A 513 -15.56 38.42 16.61
N TYR A 514 -15.55 37.47 15.68
CA TYR A 514 -16.30 37.59 14.44
C TYR A 514 -17.81 37.68 14.68
N PHE A 515 -18.34 36.81 15.54
CA PHE A 515 -19.77 36.84 15.88
C PHE A 515 -20.14 38.17 16.57
N ARG A 516 -19.33 38.64 17.52
CA ARG A 516 -19.55 39.90 18.21
C ARG A 516 -19.48 41.10 17.26
N GLU A 517 -18.41 41.21 16.48
CA GLU A 517 -18.10 42.43 15.71
C GLU A 517 -18.74 42.47 14.31
N LYS A 518 -18.91 41.32 13.65
CA LYS A 518 -19.46 41.26 12.28
C LYS A 518 -20.89 40.78 12.22
N VAL A 519 -21.26 39.79 13.03
CA VAL A 519 -22.63 39.26 13.03
C VAL A 519 -23.53 40.08 13.96
N GLY A 520 -22.98 40.65 15.02
CA GLY A 520 -23.72 41.38 16.04
C GLY A 520 -24.40 40.45 17.06
N VAL A 521 -23.84 39.25 17.26
CA VAL A 521 -24.28 38.26 18.24
C VAL A 521 -23.16 38.08 19.24
N ASP A 522 -23.41 38.42 20.50
CA ASP A 522 -22.42 38.30 21.57
C ASP A 522 -22.41 36.85 22.06
N VAL A 523 -21.62 36.01 21.40
CA VAL A 523 -21.37 34.64 21.86
C VAL A 523 -20.40 34.69 23.03
N ASP A 524 -20.68 33.94 24.10
CA ASP A 524 -19.85 33.92 25.30
C ASP A 524 -18.57 33.13 25.06
N PHE A 525 -18.70 31.98 24.39
CA PHE A 525 -17.59 31.06 24.13
C PHE A 525 -17.69 30.46 22.72
N ALA A 526 -16.58 30.00 22.18
CA ALA A 526 -16.52 29.15 21.00
C ALA A 526 -15.79 27.84 21.34
N VAL A 527 -16.19 26.75 20.69
CA VAL A 527 -15.55 25.45 20.80
C VAL A 527 -15.24 24.83 19.43
N GLN A 528 -14.15 24.09 19.36
CA GLN A 528 -13.68 23.43 18.15
C GLN A 528 -13.08 22.06 18.48
N ASN A 529 -13.49 21.02 17.75
CA ASN A 529 -12.85 19.71 17.86
C ASN A 529 -11.45 19.72 17.22
N PRO A 530 -10.45 19.07 17.82
CA PRO A 530 -9.07 19.10 17.31
C PRO A 530 -8.92 18.38 15.96
N GLY A 531 -9.79 17.40 15.67
CA GLY A 531 -9.84 16.72 14.38
C GLY A 531 -10.19 17.63 13.21
N GLY A 532 -10.86 18.75 13.49
CA GLY A 532 -11.18 19.81 12.53
C GLY A 532 -9.99 20.66 12.09
N LEU A 533 -8.87 20.63 12.84
CA LEU A 533 -7.64 21.37 12.57
C LEU A 533 -6.63 20.49 11.82
N ARG A 534 -6.38 20.79 10.54
CA ARG A 534 -5.72 19.84 9.63
C ARG A 534 -4.28 20.19 9.24
N ALA A 535 -3.88 21.45 9.39
CA ALA A 535 -2.54 21.93 9.10
C ALA A 535 -2.14 23.07 10.05
N ASP A 536 -0.84 23.18 10.30
CA ASP A 536 -0.25 24.35 10.98
C ASP A 536 -0.18 25.52 9.99
N ILE A 537 -0.10 26.75 10.51
CA ILE A 537 0.09 27.96 9.69
C ILE A 537 1.53 28.47 9.90
N PRO A 538 2.39 28.44 8.87
CA PRO A 538 3.77 28.92 9.00
C PRO A 538 3.87 30.42 9.25
N ALA A 539 4.96 30.86 9.86
CA ALA A 539 5.31 32.27 9.98
C ALA A 539 5.48 32.96 8.61
N GLY A 540 5.13 34.24 8.55
CA GLY A 540 5.22 35.08 7.35
C GLY A 540 3.86 35.36 6.71
N PRO A 541 3.82 35.76 5.43
CA PRO A 541 2.57 36.03 4.72
C PRO A 541 1.65 34.81 4.74
N VAL A 542 0.43 34.99 5.25
CA VAL A 542 -0.59 33.93 5.32
C VAL A 542 -1.55 34.08 4.16
N THR A 543 -1.75 33.00 3.44
CA THR A 543 -2.62 32.90 2.27
C THR A 543 -3.96 32.26 2.60
N PHE A 544 -4.96 32.49 1.75
CA PHE A 544 -6.23 31.75 1.81
C PHE A 544 -5.99 30.24 1.74
N GLY A 545 -5.03 29.79 0.93
CA GLY A 545 -4.70 28.36 0.82
C GLY A 545 -4.19 27.75 2.12
N GLU A 546 -3.43 28.49 2.92
CA GLU A 546 -2.96 28.03 4.24
C GLU A 546 -4.10 27.97 5.25
N VAL A 547 -4.97 28.98 5.31
CA VAL A 547 -6.16 28.93 6.17
C VAL A 547 -7.14 27.85 5.74
N TYR A 548 -7.32 27.63 4.43
CA TYR A 548 -8.11 26.51 3.93
C TYR A 548 -7.49 25.18 4.35
N ALA A 549 -6.18 24.99 4.22
CA ALA A 549 -5.52 23.76 4.63
C ALA A 549 -5.66 23.51 6.14
N ALA A 550 -5.67 24.57 6.97
CA ALA A 550 -5.91 24.49 8.40
C ALA A 550 -7.38 24.15 8.73
N LEU A 551 -8.33 24.79 8.04
CA LEU A 551 -9.78 24.67 8.20
C LEU A 551 -10.48 24.33 6.86
N PRO A 552 -10.37 23.08 6.38
CA PRO A 552 -10.83 22.72 5.04
C PRO A 552 -12.26 22.22 4.87
N PHE A 553 -12.89 21.72 5.92
CA PHE A 553 -14.19 21.06 5.86
C PHE A 553 -15.29 22.05 5.39
N PRO A 554 -16.34 21.59 4.72
CA PRO A 554 -17.46 22.46 4.35
C PRO A 554 -18.38 22.74 5.55
N ASN A 555 -17.81 22.94 6.74
CA ASN A 555 -18.53 23.22 7.96
C ASN A 555 -18.97 24.68 8.03
N TYR A 556 -20.05 24.92 8.78
CA TYR A 556 -20.56 26.23 9.14
C TYR A 556 -20.76 26.32 10.66
N TYR A 557 -20.99 27.51 11.20
CA TYR A 557 -21.18 27.69 12.64
C TYR A 557 -22.65 27.56 13.07
N VAL A 558 -22.83 26.99 14.25
CA VAL A 558 -24.09 26.91 15.00
C VAL A 558 -23.86 27.57 16.34
N VAL A 559 -24.79 28.45 16.75
CA VAL A 559 -24.79 29.01 18.11
C VAL A 559 -25.78 28.21 18.95
N CYS A 560 -25.30 27.71 20.09
CA CYS A 560 -26.03 26.84 21.00
C CYS A 560 -26.35 27.59 22.30
N GLU A 561 -27.60 27.52 22.77
CA GLU A 561 -28.00 28.10 24.05
C GLU A 561 -27.83 27.06 25.16
N MET A 562 -26.89 27.26 26.08
CA MET A 562 -26.47 26.25 27.05
C MET A 562 -26.48 26.78 28.47
N THR A 563 -26.95 25.99 29.43
CA THR A 563 -26.71 26.26 30.86
C THR A 563 -25.23 26.07 31.20
N GLY A 564 -24.72 26.71 32.26
CA GLY A 564 -23.34 26.47 32.72
C GLY A 564 -23.07 25.00 33.05
N GLU A 565 -24.06 24.27 33.58
CA GLU A 565 -23.96 22.82 33.77
C GLU A 565 -23.75 22.08 32.44
N GLN A 566 -24.47 22.48 31.38
CA GLN A 566 -24.29 21.91 30.04
C GLN A 566 -22.94 22.29 29.42
N VAL A 567 -22.41 23.49 29.67
CA VAL A 567 -21.05 23.86 29.24
C VAL A 567 -20.01 22.93 29.89
N ILE A 568 -20.15 22.61 31.18
CA ILE A 568 -19.26 21.65 31.86
C ILE A 568 -19.38 20.24 31.24
N LYS A 569 -20.60 19.80 30.91
CA LYS A 569 -20.83 18.52 30.23
C LYS A 569 -20.20 18.49 28.84
N LEU A 570 -20.35 19.57 28.07
CA LEU A 570 -19.73 19.75 26.76
C LEU A 570 -18.21 19.63 26.83
N LEU A 571 -17.57 20.28 27.81
CA LEU A 571 -16.13 20.15 27.99
C LEU A 571 -15.75 18.69 28.29
N ASN A 572 -16.54 17.97 29.08
CA ASN A 572 -16.31 16.55 29.35
C ASN A 572 -16.50 15.65 28.12
N ASP A 573 -17.51 15.92 27.27
CA ASP A 573 -17.68 15.22 25.99
C ASP A 573 -16.39 15.33 25.16
N GLY A 574 -15.83 16.54 25.13
CA GLY A 574 -14.59 16.91 24.45
C GLY A 574 -13.28 16.48 25.10
N MET A 575 -13.33 15.74 26.21
CA MET A 575 -12.17 15.08 26.84
C MET A 575 -12.24 13.57 26.66
N GLY A 576 -12.59 13.11 25.46
CA GLY A 576 -12.83 11.71 25.12
C GLY A 576 -11.64 10.99 24.48
N ASP A 577 -11.97 10.01 23.64
CA ASP A 577 -11.05 9.32 22.74
C ASP A 577 -10.87 10.04 21.38
N LYS A 578 -11.60 11.14 21.16
CA LYS A 578 -11.56 11.97 19.94
C LYS A 578 -10.77 13.28 20.11
N GLY A 579 -9.82 13.29 21.05
CA GLY A 579 -8.89 14.40 21.29
C GLY A 579 -9.35 15.36 22.39
N PHE A 580 -8.70 16.52 22.42
CA PHE A 580 -8.91 17.63 23.37
C PHE A 580 -9.66 18.78 22.70
N ILE A 581 -10.87 19.11 23.18
CA ILE A 581 -11.66 20.27 22.72
C ILE A 581 -10.86 21.58 22.85
N GLN A 582 -10.79 22.35 21.77
CA GLN A 582 -10.27 23.71 21.78
C GLN A 582 -11.41 24.65 22.16
N VAL A 583 -11.13 25.66 22.98
CA VAL A 583 -12.16 26.53 23.56
C VAL A 583 -11.57 27.91 23.83
N SER A 584 -12.38 28.95 23.64
CA SER A 584 -12.03 30.33 24.00
C SER A 584 -12.57 30.70 25.39
N GLY A 585 -11.80 31.45 26.17
CA GLY A 585 -12.30 32.22 27.30
C GLY A 585 -12.66 31.41 28.55
N LEU A 586 -12.20 30.16 28.65
CA LEU A 586 -12.44 29.28 29.80
C LEU A 586 -11.17 28.67 30.37
N ASP A 587 -10.95 28.89 31.67
CA ASP A 587 -9.91 28.21 32.45
C ASP A 587 -10.50 26.96 33.12
N PHE A 588 -9.79 25.83 33.12
CA PHE A 588 -10.25 24.62 33.80
C PHE A 588 -9.13 23.62 34.13
N THR A 589 -9.48 22.62 34.95
CA THR A 589 -8.64 21.46 35.25
C THR A 589 -9.18 20.22 34.55
N VAL A 590 -8.31 19.52 33.83
CA VAL A 590 -8.60 18.20 33.26
C VAL A 590 -7.82 17.11 34.00
N ASN A 591 -8.50 16.04 34.38
CA ASN A 591 -7.90 14.85 34.99
C ASN A 591 -8.11 13.61 34.13
N TRP A 592 -7.09 13.22 33.39
CA TRP A 592 -7.12 12.04 32.51
C TRP A 592 -7.20 10.70 33.26
N THR A 593 -6.93 10.70 34.57
CA THR A 593 -7.09 9.51 35.42
C THR A 593 -8.53 9.30 35.90
N ALA A 594 -9.40 10.32 35.75
CA ALA A 594 -10.81 10.21 36.07
C ALA A 594 -11.59 9.48 34.96
N PRO A 595 -12.74 8.86 35.30
CA PRO A 595 -13.66 8.30 34.30
C PRO A 595 -14.05 9.32 33.23
N TYR A 596 -14.27 8.86 32.00
CA TYR A 596 -14.84 9.70 30.94
C TYR A 596 -16.19 10.27 31.39
N GLY A 597 -16.44 11.55 31.11
CA GLY A 597 -17.60 12.29 31.64
C GLY A 597 -17.33 13.04 32.96
N GLU A 598 -16.25 12.72 33.67
CA GLU A 598 -15.90 13.30 34.99
C GLU A 598 -14.48 13.90 35.02
N ARG A 599 -13.90 14.19 33.86
CA ARG A 599 -12.52 14.65 33.73
C ARG A 599 -12.34 16.14 33.97
N VAL A 600 -13.35 16.96 33.69
CA VAL A 600 -13.24 18.41 33.75
C VAL A 600 -13.81 18.95 35.07
N THR A 601 -13.03 19.79 35.74
CA THR A 601 -13.37 20.45 37.02
C THR A 601 -12.83 21.88 37.08
N ASN A 602 -13.30 22.68 38.05
CA ASN A 602 -12.86 24.06 38.28
C ASN A 602 -12.96 24.93 37.02
N VAL A 603 -14.10 24.89 36.33
CA VAL A 603 -14.36 25.70 35.14
C VAL A 603 -14.64 27.14 35.56
N ARG A 604 -13.89 28.09 34.99
CA ARG A 604 -13.93 29.52 35.30
C ARG A 604 -13.90 30.33 34.02
N ILE A 605 -14.53 31.50 34.04
CA ILE A 605 -14.46 32.46 32.93
C ILE A 605 -13.09 33.13 32.99
N HIS A 606 -12.32 33.03 31.90
CA HIS A 606 -10.93 33.49 31.86
C HIS A 606 -10.79 34.98 32.23
N GLU A 607 -11.59 35.84 31.59
CA GLU A 607 -11.52 37.31 31.76
C GLU A 607 -11.78 37.76 33.21
N THR A 608 -12.72 37.10 33.90
CA THR A 608 -13.16 37.53 35.24
C THR A 608 -12.52 36.71 36.36
N GLY A 609 -12.06 35.51 36.06
CA GLY A 609 -11.64 34.52 37.04
C GLY A 609 -12.78 33.96 37.89
N GLU A 610 -14.04 34.29 37.62
CA GLU A 610 -15.19 33.76 38.36
C GLU A 610 -15.55 32.34 37.90
N PRO A 611 -16.01 31.45 38.81
CA PRO A 611 -16.54 30.15 38.42
C PRO A 611 -17.74 30.30 37.46
N ILE A 612 -17.90 29.35 36.54
CA ILE A 612 -19.10 29.29 35.71
C ILE A 612 -20.34 29.07 36.60
N ASP A 613 -21.40 29.84 36.38
CA ASP A 613 -22.66 29.67 37.10
C ASP A 613 -23.45 28.53 36.43
N PRO A 614 -23.73 27.42 37.13
CA PRO A 614 -24.38 26.26 36.53
C PRO A 614 -25.79 26.57 35.98
N ASP A 615 -26.49 27.55 36.55
CA ASP A 615 -27.88 27.89 36.20
C ASP A 615 -27.97 29.03 35.16
N ALA A 616 -26.88 29.77 34.94
CA ALA A 616 -26.83 30.83 33.94
C ALA A 616 -26.81 30.24 32.52
N THR A 617 -27.36 30.98 31.56
CA THR A 617 -27.34 30.63 30.13
C THR A 617 -26.19 31.33 29.44
N TYR A 618 -25.49 30.57 28.59
CA TYR A 618 -24.36 30.98 27.77
C TYR A 618 -24.64 30.64 26.31
N LEU A 619 -24.22 31.50 25.40
CA LEU A 619 -24.22 31.29 23.96
C LEU A 619 -22.87 30.71 23.54
N VAL A 620 -22.88 29.44 23.10
CA VAL A 620 -21.67 28.73 22.69
C VAL A 620 -21.68 28.51 21.18
N ALA A 621 -20.71 29.09 20.48
CA ALA A 621 -20.50 28.85 19.06
C ALA A 621 -19.74 27.54 18.84
N ALA A 622 -20.25 26.68 17.96
CA ALA A 622 -19.63 25.41 17.61
C ALA A 622 -19.74 25.17 16.10
N ASN A 623 -18.81 24.42 15.51
CA ASN A 623 -19.00 23.99 14.12
C ASN A 623 -20.17 22.97 14.04
N ASN A 624 -20.85 22.93 12.89
CA ASN A 624 -22.03 22.09 12.69
C ASN A 624 -21.75 20.57 12.80
N PHE A 625 -20.50 20.13 12.61
CA PHE A 625 -20.14 18.72 12.75
C PHE A 625 -20.29 18.26 14.21
N ILE A 626 -19.67 18.97 15.17
CA ILE A 626 -19.84 18.65 16.60
C ILE A 626 -21.23 19.01 17.12
N ALA A 627 -21.84 20.09 16.60
CA ALA A 627 -23.20 20.46 16.99
C ALA A 627 -24.23 19.37 16.64
N ALA A 628 -23.98 18.60 15.57
CA ALA A 628 -24.78 17.45 15.19
C ALA A 628 -24.44 16.16 15.96
N GLY A 629 -23.50 16.20 16.92
CA GLY A 629 -23.06 15.04 17.70
C GLY A 629 -21.86 14.28 17.13
N GLY A 630 -21.22 14.81 16.07
CA GLY A 630 -19.91 14.34 15.61
C GLY A 630 -18.89 14.34 16.74
N ASP A 631 -17.87 13.48 16.66
CA ASP A 631 -16.86 13.22 17.70
C ASP A 631 -17.43 12.89 19.10
N ARG A 632 -18.69 12.46 19.18
CA ARG A 632 -19.43 12.14 20.42
C ARG A 632 -19.76 13.34 21.31
N TYR A 633 -19.89 14.53 20.72
CA TYR A 633 -20.36 15.75 21.40
C TYR A 633 -21.88 15.72 21.63
N THR A 634 -22.35 14.74 22.41
CA THR A 634 -23.78 14.47 22.61
C THR A 634 -24.53 15.62 23.27
N THR A 635 -23.87 16.36 24.17
CA THR A 635 -24.48 17.50 24.88
C THR A 635 -25.00 18.57 23.92
N LEU A 636 -24.32 18.80 22.80
CA LEU A 636 -24.75 19.80 21.81
C LEU A 636 -26.07 19.40 21.13
N THR A 637 -26.36 18.10 21.01
CA THR A 637 -27.60 17.62 20.35
C THR A 637 -28.85 17.83 21.21
N GLU A 638 -28.69 18.14 22.50
CA GLU A 638 -29.76 18.26 23.48
C GLU A 638 -30.16 19.72 23.76
N VAL A 639 -29.49 20.68 23.14
CA VAL A 639 -29.68 22.13 23.39
C VAL A 639 -30.29 22.85 22.19
N PRO A 640 -30.98 24.00 22.41
CA PRO A 640 -31.41 24.85 21.31
C PRO A 640 -30.23 25.31 20.45
N GLN A 641 -30.40 25.22 19.12
CA GLN A 641 -29.36 25.53 18.14
C GLN A 641 -29.88 26.52 17.09
N THR A 642 -29.06 27.52 16.76
CA THR A 642 -29.30 28.45 15.65
C THR A 642 -28.18 28.31 14.60
N PRO A 643 -28.46 27.75 13.41
CA PRO A 643 -27.46 27.58 12.36
C PRO A 643 -27.19 28.86 11.56
N TYR A 644 -25.92 29.12 11.24
CA TYR A 644 -25.46 30.24 10.41
C TYR A 644 -24.83 29.73 9.10
N TYR A 645 -25.67 29.24 8.18
CA TYR A 645 -25.23 28.64 6.91
C TYR A 645 -24.38 29.55 6.01
N GLY A 646 -24.42 30.87 6.21
CA GLY A 646 -23.67 31.86 5.44
C GLY A 646 -22.26 32.13 5.98
N ILE A 647 -21.86 31.50 7.09
CA ILE A 647 -20.54 31.67 7.69
C ILE A 647 -19.83 30.32 7.56
N ALA A 648 -18.94 30.21 6.58
CA ALA A 648 -18.07 29.05 6.51
C ALA A 648 -17.16 29.05 7.73
N TYR A 649 -16.83 27.87 8.25
CA TYR A 649 -16.16 27.80 9.54
C TYR A 649 -14.74 28.41 9.57
N ARG A 650 -14.16 28.66 8.40
CA ARG A 650 -12.88 29.38 8.19
C ARG A 650 -13.02 30.90 8.14
N ASP A 651 -14.22 31.44 7.87
CA ASP A 651 -14.43 32.87 7.67
C ASP A 651 -14.01 33.72 8.89
N PRO A 652 -14.27 33.30 10.13
CA PRO A 652 -13.77 34.02 11.31
C PRO A 652 -12.26 34.14 11.35
N LEU A 653 -11.53 33.06 11.03
CA LEU A 653 -10.07 33.07 11.02
C LEU A 653 -9.51 33.97 9.90
N ILE A 654 -10.09 33.88 8.69
CA ILE A 654 -9.74 34.78 7.56
C ILE A 654 -9.93 36.24 7.97
N TRP A 655 -11.10 36.54 8.55
CA TRP A 655 -11.43 37.87 9.01
C TRP A 655 -10.44 38.38 10.08
N TYR A 656 -10.07 37.52 11.03
CA TYR A 656 -9.12 37.85 12.08
C TYR A 656 -7.74 38.21 11.51
N PHE A 657 -7.19 37.41 10.60
CA PHE A 657 -5.95 37.75 9.90
C PHE A 657 -6.02 39.10 9.17
N GLN A 658 -7.15 39.41 8.53
CA GLN A 658 -7.32 40.68 7.82
C GLN A 658 -7.36 41.91 8.75
N HIS A 659 -7.73 41.74 10.04
CA HIS A 659 -7.96 42.85 10.97
C HIS A 659 -6.87 42.98 12.04
N TYR A 660 -6.19 41.89 12.39
CA TYR A 660 -5.21 41.83 13.48
C TYR A 660 -3.80 41.40 13.00
N SER A 661 -3.46 41.65 11.74
CA SER A 661 -2.13 41.37 11.17
C SER A 661 -1.04 42.35 11.65
N PRO A 662 0.18 41.90 11.96
CA PRO A 662 0.60 40.49 12.03
C PRO A 662 0.00 39.80 13.27
N VAL A 663 -0.56 38.60 13.06
CA VAL A 663 -1.13 37.77 14.10
C VAL A 663 -0.01 37.10 14.88
N LYS A 664 -0.06 37.20 16.20
CA LYS A 664 0.84 36.49 17.09
C LYS A 664 0.03 35.45 17.88
N PRO A 665 0.32 34.14 17.76
CA PRO A 665 -0.34 33.13 18.57
C PRO A 665 0.02 33.31 20.03
N VAL A 666 -0.99 33.27 20.89
CA VAL A 666 -0.87 33.20 22.34
C VAL A 666 -1.94 32.23 22.77
N ILE A 667 -1.63 31.34 23.71
CA ILE A 667 -2.67 30.60 24.44
C ILE A 667 -3.02 31.46 25.64
N GLU A 668 -4.25 31.97 25.68
CA GLU A 668 -4.68 32.87 26.76
C GLU A 668 -5.15 32.10 28.00
N GLU A 669 -5.69 30.89 27.84
CA GLU A 669 -6.32 30.10 28.90
C GLU A 669 -5.34 29.33 29.81
N ASN A 670 -5.73 29.24 31.09
CA ASN A 670 -5.03 28.48 32.11
C ASN A 670 -5.64 27.08 32.25
N ILE A 671 -5.11 26.11 31.50
CA ILE A 671 -5.51 24.70 31.60
C ILE A 671 -4.55 23.90 32.48
N THR A 672 -5.05 23.31 33.56
CA THR A 672 -4.27 22.38 34.40
C THR A 672 -4.52 20.93 33.99
N ILE A 673 -3.46 20.21 33.58
CA ILE A 673 -3.56 18.80 33.15
C ILE A 673 -3.02 17.87 34.24
N ILE A 674 -3.86 16.93 34.69
CA ILE A 674 -3.50 15.84 35.61
C ILE A 674 -3.50 14.52 34.84
N GLY A 675 -2.39 13.79 34.91
CA GLY A 675 -2.19 12.52 34.19
C GLY A 675 -1.79 12.72 32.72
N THR A 676 -1.77 11.62 31.98
CA THR A 676 -1.38 11.59 30.56
C THR A 676 -2.60 11.32 29.69
N PRO A 677 -2.84 12.09 28.61
CA PRO A 677 -3.90 11.81 27.67
C PRO A 677 -3.67 10.46 26.94
N PRO A 678 -4.71 9.85 26.35
CA PRO A 678 -4.62 8.56 25.66
C PRO A 678 -3.54 8.46 24.55
N GLY A 679 -3.13 9.59 23.97
CA GLY A 679 -2.10 9.64 22.93
C GLY A 679 -0.71 10.11 23.38
N GLY A 680 -0.46 10.25 24.69
CA GLY A 680 0.77 10.79 25.28
C GLY A 680 1.67 9.79 26.00
#